data_AF-A0A9Q3SQL0-F1
#
_entry.id   AF-A0A9Q3SQL0-F1
#
_cell.length_a   1.000
_cell.length_b   1.000
_cell.length_c   1.000
_cell.angle_alpha   90.00
_cell.angle_beta   90.00
_cell.angle_gamma   90.00
#
_symmetry.space_group_name_H-M   'P 1'
#
loop_
_entity.id
_entity.type
_entity.pdbx_description
1 polymer ?
#
loop_
_entity_poly.entity_id
_entity_poly.type
_entity_poly.pdbx_seq_one_letter_code
_entity_poly.pdbx_strand_id
1 'polypeptide(L)'
;MTSPDERSALDALLSAHDHAALVVVTLASVGLAPDPYLVADVADVAMPEAVAAVERTRECGVLSDEGLLSDSARDALRVVMGEHGMLGVLRRLARVHLDRGGLGGDLAVSLADAGLRDPDLAEHLVHLASTADRLAARRLWDAAAAAGAQGTDISVPHADALLASGDLDTAALTVDAVLSAEAPSPDGVRGAVRVASTIALMRGTASHAADLYRWLGPERIGPDSAYAVTALLAVGDAACAATFVRAHGGLRPVPPTSANARSTLVARGLLDSLTEPATVATGSLLRAASMADTAVGARAEPEHPAVIVALIALHTGDPATARAVLTETIAADPGCAVSTRCRLLLAWSALVAGDTGADPTSGVDPATLPQRDALSYFALRVASARRRGDTGALMSAWQEARRTVAEAEPDLFSLVPLGELWLAAVRLGDTARIAHSVSAATALVASLGEPPTWAATWHWYGVQAAILGGAPADLLPHARALGSFADRSPHAAALASAGKAWLRVLQGEPDVAEVETSARTLEKFGHAWDAARLASDAALRVADTRDATALLQIARDIGAVAATAEPTEPGSASLGSLTEREAEVAHHLVLGLTYREIGAQMYISAKTVEHHVARIRRRLGAQSRSQMLSMLRAAGYAQNKERRVHA
;
A
#
# COMPACT_ATOMS: atom_id res chain seq x y z
N MET A 1 9.64 12.84 38.05
CA MET A 1 10.02 13.49 39.31
C MET A 1 10.88 12.49 40.06
N THR A 2 12.14 12.81 40.28
CA THR A 2 13.13 11.95 40.94
C THR A 2 12.72 11.66 42.38
N SER A 3 12.83 10.41 42.84
CA SER A 3 12.63 10.08 44.26
C SER A 3 13.73 10.76 45.11
N PRO A 4 13.40 11.52 46.16
CA PRO A 4 14.38 12.17 47.04
C PRO A 4 15.40 11.18 47.63
N ASP A 5 14.97 9.95 47.89
CA ASP A 5 15.77 8.90 48.54
C ASP A 5 16.86 8.35 47.61
N GLU A 6 16.57 8.14 46.32
CA GLU A 6 17.54 7.63 45.33
C GLU A 6 18.65 8.65 45.05
N ARG A 7 18.28 9.93 44.95
CA ARG A 7 19.26 11.01 44.78
C ARG A 7 20.17 11.13 46.01
N SER A 8 19.60 11.05 47.21
CA SER A 8 20.37 11.08 48.46
C SER A 8 21.35 9.90 48.56
N ALA A 9 20.95 8.71 48.09
CA ALA A 9 21.82 7.53 48.08
C ALA A 9 23.00 7.71 47.10
N LEU A 10 22.77 8.26 45.91
CA LEU A 10 23.83 8.56 44.94
C LEU A 10 24.77 9.68 45.43
N ASP A 11 24.23 10.73 46.03
CA ASP A 11 25.01 11.81 46.64
C ASP A 11 25.89 11.28 47.79
N ALA A 12 25.41 10.28 48.55
CA ALA A 12 26.20 9.62 49.59
C ALA A 12 27.37 8.81 49.01
N LEU A 13 27.15 8.05 47.92
CA LEU A 13 28.21 7.32 47.21
C LEU A 13 29.27 8.27 46.64
N LEU A 14 28.84 9.38 46.03
CA LEU A 14 29.75 10.40 45.51
C LEU A 14 30.55 11.07 46.64
N SER A 15 29.90 11.42 47.74
CA SER A 15 30.55 12.04 48.91
C SER A 15 31.59 11.12 49.56
N ALA A 16 31.36 9.80 49.52
CA ALA A 16 32.33 8.79 49.95
C ALA A 16 33.50 8.59 48.98
N HIS A 17 33.52 9.28 47.83
CA HIS A 17 34.49 9.12 46.75
C HIS A 17 34.59 7.67 46.23
N ASP A 18 33.48 6.92 46.31
CA ASP A 18 33.44 5.51 45.93
C ASP A 18 33.28 5.37 44.41
N HIS A 19 34.38 5.55 43.68
CA HIS A 19 34.40 5.51 42.22
C HIS A 19 33.91 4.15 41.70
N ALA A 20 34.29 3.04 42.35
CA ALA A 20 33.89 1.71 41.95
C ALA A 20 32.37 1.51 42.08
N ALA A 21 31.74 1.97 43.17
CA ALA A 21 30.29 1.89 43.31
C ALA A 21 29.55 2.71 42.25
N LEU A 22 30.05 3.91 41.91
CA LEU A 22 29.49 4.72 40.83
C LEU A 22 29.65 4.07 39.44
N VAL A 23 30.73 3.31 39.22
CA VAL A 23 30.88 2.46 38.03
C VAL A 23 29.78 1.40 38.00
N VAL A 24 29.50 0.70 39.10
CA VAL A 24 28.41 -0.31 39.16
C VAL A 24 27.06 0.30 38.74
N VAL A 25 26.68 1.45 39.30
CA VAL A 25 25.43 2.14 38.94
C VAL A 25 25.42 2.53 37.46
N THR A 26 26.56 2.98 36.92
CA THR A 26 26.67 3.36 35.50
C THR A 26 26.52 2.16 34.58
N LEU A 27 27.09 1.01 34.92
CA LEU A 27 26.92 -0.23 34.15
C LEU A 27 25.45 -0.70 34.17
N ALA A 28 24.79 -0.64 35.33
CA ALA A 28 23.37 -0.95 35.45
C ALA A 28 22.48 0.01 34.64
N SER A 29 22.91 1.26 34.44
CA SER A 29 22.15 2.25 33.67
C SER A 29 21.95 1.87 32.20
N VAL A 30 22.86 1.07 31.62
CA VAL A 30 22.81 0.51 30.26
C VAL A 30 22.33 -0.94 30.21
N GLY A 31 21.75 -1.43 31.31
CA GLY A 31 21.11 -2.75 31.39
C GLY A 31 22.04 -3.92 31.71
N LEU A 32 23.27 -3.66 32.17
CA LEU A 32 24.17 -4.72 32.62
C LEU A 32 23.94 -5.08 34.08
N ALA A 33 23.82 -6.38 34.35
CA ALA A 33 23.85 -6.88 35.71
C ALA A 33 25.22 -6.59 36.36
N PRO A 34 25.27 -6.31 37.67
CA PRO A 34 26.52 -6.01 38.36
C PRO A 34 27.41 -7.27 38.45
N ASP A 35 28.40 -7.36 37.56
CA ASP A 35 29.45 -8.39 37.55
C ASP A 35 30.77 -7.81 38.10
N PRO A 36 31.28 -8.30 39.23
CA PRO A 36 32.48 -7.74 39.83
C PRO A 36 33.74 -7.88 38.95
N TYR A 37 33.82 -8.85 38.03
CA TYR A 37 34.94 -8.95 37.09
C TYR A 37 34.94 -7.78 36.11
N LEU A 38 33.77 -7.50 35.52
CA LEU A 38 33.60 -6.35 34.62
C LEU A 38 33.83 -5.02 35.35
N VAL A 39 33.38 -4.91 36.60
CA VAL A 39 33.61 -3.72 37.43
C VAL A 39 35.10 -3.53 37.70
N ALA A 40 35.84 -4.59 38.02
CA ALA A 40 37.29 -4.53 38.22
C ALA A 40 38.01 -4.00 36.97
N ASP A 41 37.63 -4.49 35.78
CA ASP A 41 38.20 -4.05 34.50
C ASP A 41 37.87 -2.59 34.16
N VAL A 42 36.61 -2.17 34.33
CA VAL A 42 36.13 -0.82 33.93
C VAL A 42 36.54 0.27 34.93
N ALA A 43 36.58 -0.06 36.22
CA ALA A 43 36.99 0.84 37.28
C ALA A 43 38.52 0.85 37.51
N ASP A 44 39.25 -0.10 36.92
CA ASP A 44 40.70 -0.31 37.12
C ASP A 44 41.06 -0.52 38.61
N VAL A 45 40.34 -1.45 39.26
CA VAL A 45 40.50 -1.78 40.68
C VAL A 45 40.73 -3.27 40.91
N ALA A 46 41.26 -3.62 42.09
CA ALA A 46 41.44 -5.02 42.44
C ALA A 46 40.10 -5.73 42.68
N MET A 47 40.02 -7.02 42.38
CA MET A 47 38.78 -7.79 42.47
C MET A 47 38.07 -7.73 43.84
N PRO A 48 38.76 -7.75 45.01
CA PRO A 48 38.09 -7.59 46.31
C PRO A 48 37.38 -6.24 46.46
N GLU A 49 37.92 -5.17 45.87
CA GLU A 49 37.34 -3.84 45.89
C GLU A 49 36.10 -3.76 44.99
N ALA A 50 36.14 -4.39 43.82
CA ALA A 50 35.00 -4.49 42.91
C ALA A 50 33.83 -5.27 43.52
N VAL A 51 34.10 -6.39 44.21
CA VAL A 51 33.07 -7.17 44.93
C VAL A 51 32.42 -6.30 46.01
N ALA A 52 33.24 -5.63 46.82
CA ALA A 52 32.72 -4.78 47.88
C ALA A 52 31.91 -3.58 47.33
N ALA A 53 32.28 -3.06 46.17
CA ALA A 53 31.52 -1.99 45.50
C ALA A 53 30.13 -2.46 45.07
N VAL A 54 30.01 -3.66 44.47
CA VAL A 54 28.72 -4.27 44.08
C VAL A 54 27.82 -4.51 45.29
N GLU A 55 28.39 -5.02 46.39
CA GLU A 55 27.64 -5.24 47.64
C GLU A 55 27.09 -3.93 48.19
N ARG A 56 27.93 -2.89 48.30
CA ARG A 56 27.50 -1.56 48.77
C ARG A 56 26.40 -0.94 47.90
N THR A 57 26.46 -1.13 46.57
CA THR A 57 25.44 -0.58 45.66
C THR A 57 24.09 -1.30 45.80
N ARG A 58 24.09 -2.58 46.18
CA ARG A 58 22.86 -3.31 46.51
C ARG A 58 22.32 -2.88 47.87
N GLU A 59 23.19 -2.72 48.86
CA GLU A 59 22.80 -2.31 50.22
C GLU A 59 22.21 -0.89 50.29
N CYS A 60 22.64 0.01 49.42
CA CYS A 60 22.09 1.38 49.36
C CYS A 60 20.73 1.47 48.65
N GLY A 61 20.20 0.35 48.11
CA GLY A 61 18.86 0.26 47.53
C GLY A 61 18.69 0.97 46.18
N VAL A 62 19.79 1.38 45.53
CA VAL A 62 19.76 2.05 44.22
C VAL A 62 19.52 1.05 43.08
N LEU A 63 19.89 -0.22 43.30
CA LEU A 63 19.65 -1.32 42.37
C LEU A 63 18.46 -2.16 42.85
N SER A 64 17.65 -2.67 41.92
CA SER A 64 16.68 -3.71 42.22
C SER A 64 17.37 -5.03 42.62
N ASP A 65 16.59 -6.00 43.13
CA ASP A 65 17.09 -7.36 43.41
C ASP A 65 17.66 -8.05 42.16
N GLU A 66 17.19 -7.65 40.97
CA GLU A 66 17.67 -8.11 39.67
C GLU A 66 18.90 -7.34 39.16
N GLY A 67 19.36 -6.33 39.91
CA GLY A 67 20.52 -5.51 39.57
C GLY A 67 20.24 -4.40 38.55
N LEU A 68 18.98 -4.07 38.30
CA LEU A 68 18.57 -3.04 37.33
C LEU A 68 18.35 -1.68 38.01
N LEU A 69 18.60 -0.61 37.26
CA LEU A 69 18.34 0.75 37.69
C LEU A 69 16.90 1.18 37.38
N SER A 70 16.27 1.93 38.30
CA SER A 70 15.01 2.64 38.01
C SER A 70 15.24 3.81 37.06
N ASP A 71 14.22 4.24 36.30
CA ASP A 71 14.31 5.41 35.43
C ASP A 71 14.62 6.70 36.22
N SER A 72 14.06 6.82 37.42
CA SER A 72 14.32 7.93 38.34
C SER A 72 15.78 7.94 38.83
N ALA A 73 16.34 6.78 39.17
CA ALA A 73 17.75 6.65 39.53
C ALA A 73 18.68 6.98 38.34
N ARG A 74 18.28 6.67 37.11
CA ARG A 74 19.06 6.98 35.90
C ARG A 74 19.19 8.49 35.69
N ASP A 75 18.11 9.23 35.90
CA ASP A 75 18.13 10.69 35.85
C ASP A 75 18.93 11.30 37.00
N ALA A 76 18.81 10.76 38.22
CA ALA A 76 19.61 11.19 39.35
C ALA A 76 21.12 10.96 39.11
N LEU A 77 21.50 9.80 38.54
CA LEU A 77 22.90 9.49 38.20
C LEU A 77 23.51 10.55 37.28
N ARG A 78 22.78 10.97 36.24
CA ARG A 78 23.24 12.02 35.30
C ARG A 78 23.49 13.35 36.01
N VAL A 79 22.66 13.70 36.99
CA VAL A 79 22.80 14.94 37.78
C VAL A 79 24.00 14.86 38.73
N VAL A 80 24.22 13.70 39.37
CA VAL A 80 25.25 13.52 40.40
C VAL A 80 26.65 13.35 39.80
N MET A 81 26.82 12.45 38.81
CA MET A 81 28.12 12.21 38.18
C MET A 81 28.50 13.24 37.12
N GLY A 82 27.50 13.95 36.59
CA GLY A 82 27.65 14.75 35.38
C GLY A 82 27.84 13.88 34.13
N GLU A 83 27.51 14.48 32.98
CA GLU A 83 27.58 13.81 31.68
C GLU A 83 28.98 13.29 31.35
N HIS A 84 30.02 14.08 31.63
CA HIS A 84 31.41 13.71 31.33
C HIS A 84 31.89 12.49 32.13
N GLY A 85 31.52 12.39 33.41
CA GLY A 85 31.90 11.26 34.27
C GLY A 85 31.24 9.97 33.81
N MET A 86 29.93 10.04 33.52
CA MET A 86 29.16 8.90 33.02
C MET A 86 29.69 8.40 31.67
N LEU A 87 29.85 9.29 30.69
CA LEU A 87 30.39 8.94 29.37
C LEU A 87 31.83 8.41 29.44
N GLY A 88 32.64 8.87 30.40
CA GLY A 88 33.97 8.34 30.66
C GLY A 88 33.96 6.86 31.06
N VAL A 89 33.05 6.47 31.95
CA VAL A 89 32.86 5.06 32.36
C VAL A 89 32.34 4.22 31.19
N LEU A 90 31.33 4.71 30.46
CA LEU A 90 30.75 4.00 29.32
C LEU A 90 31.78 3.80 28.18
N ARG A 91 32.67 4.78 27.95
CA ARG A 91 33.76 4.63 26.98
C ARG A 91 34.74 3.52 27.39
N ARG A 92 35.10 3.43 28.69
CA ARG A 92 35.95 2.33 29.20
C ARG A 92 35.26 0.98 29.04
N LEU A 93 33.97 0.89 29.36
CA LEU A 93 33.17 -0.32 29.14
C LEU A 93 33.20 -0.74 27.66
N ALA A 94 32.92 0.18 26.74
CA ALA A 94 32.94 -0.10 25.30
C ALA A 94 34.31 -0.67 24.88
N ARG A 95 35.40 -0.04 25.34
CA ARG A 95 36.76 -0.47 25.04
C ARG A 95 37.05 -1.89 25.55
N VAL A 96 36.70 -2.20 26.80
CA VAL A 96 36.89 -3.54 27.39
C VAL A 96 36.19 -4.62 26.57
N HIS A 97 34.95 -4.38 26.11
CA HIS A 97 34.22 -5.36 25.30
C HIS A 97 34.74 -5.46 23.87
N LEU A 98 35.11 -4.34 23.25
CA LEU A 98 35.66 -4.31 21.90
C LEU A 98 37.02 -5.03 21.83
N ASP A 99 37.92 -4.79 22.80
CA ASP A 99 39.22 -5.46 22.88
C ASP A 99 39.07 -6.97 23.10
N ARG A 100 37.97 -7.42 23.71
CA ARG A 100 37.63 -8.84 23.91
C ARG A 100 36.84 -9.44 22.75
N GLY A 101 36.46 -8.66 21.73
CA GLY A 101 35.62 -9.09 20.61
C GLY A 101 34.19 -9.49 21.03
N GLY A 102 33.72 -9.02 22.19
CA GLY A 102 32.50 -9.50 22.85
C GLY A 102 31.40 -8.44 22.98
N LEU A 103 31.48 -7.32 22.26
CA LEU A 103 30.44 -6.29 22.33
C LEU A 103 29.19 -6.74 21.54
N GLY A 104 28.17 -7.22 22.24
CA GLY A 104 26.89 -7.59 21.64
C GLY A 104 26.09 -6.38 21.12
N GLY A 105 25.18 -6.60 20.16
CA GLY A 105 24.40 -5.54 19.52
C GLY A 105 23.52 -4.75 20.49
N ASP A 106 22.81 -5.42 21.40
CA ASP A 106 21.94 -4.72 22.37
C ASP A 106 22.73 -3.78 23.28
N LEU A 107 23.90 -4.21 23.77
CA LEU A 107 24.76 -3.36 24.59
C LEU A 107 25.34 -2.19 23.77
N ALA A 108 25.77 -2.44 22.53
CA ALA A 108 26.27 -1.38 21.65
C ALA A 108 25.19 -0.30 21.40
N VAL A 109 23.93 -0.72 21.17
CA VAL A 109 22.80 0.20 21.04
C VAL A 109 22.54 0.95 22.34
N SER A 110 22.50 0.27 23.50
CA SER A 110 22.32 0.93 24.79
C SER A 110 23.39 1.98 25.09
N LEU A 111 24.64 1.74 24.66
CA LEU A 111 25.74 2.70 24.80
C LEU A 111 25.50 3.95 23.92
N ALA A 112 25.07 3.76 22.67
CA ALA A 112 24.74 4.86 21.77
C ALA A 112 23.52 5.66 22.27
N ASP A 113 22.47 4.98 22.74
CA ASP A 113 21.25 5.59 23.31
C ASP A 113 21.57 6.39 24.60
N ALA A 114 22.59 5.96 25.35
CA ALA A 114 23.10 6.70 26.51
C ALA A 114 23.90 7.97 26.12
N GLY A 115 24.10 8.22 24.82
CA GLY A 115 24.78 9.39 24.29
C GLY A 115 26.28 9.21 24.04
N LEU A 116 26.81 7.97 24.13
CA LEU A 116 28.22 7.72 23.88
C LEU A 116 28.55 7.90 22.39
N ARG A 117 29.28 8.98 22.09
CA ARG A 117 29.92 9.19 20.79
C ARG A 117 31.36 8.72 20.84
N ASP A 118 31.65 7.68 20.07
CA ASP A 118 32.94 7.03 20.03
C ASP A 118 33.18 6.36 18.66
N PRO A 119 34.33 6.61 17.99
CA PRO A 119 34.60 6.06 16.66
C PRO A 119 34.62 4.53 16.60
N ASP A 120 35.19 3.86 17.61
CA ASP A 120 35.30 2.40 17.62
C ASP A 120 33.91 1.76 17.82
N LEU A 121 33.08 2.38 18.68
CA LEU A 121 31.68 1.98 18.84
C LEU A 121 30.88 2.18 17.55
N ALA A 122 31.05 3.33 16.90
CA ALA A 122 30.38 3.64 15.64
C ALA A 122 30.76 2.62 14.55
N GLU A 123 32.05 2.31 14.38
CA GLU A 123 32.54 1.32 13.41
C GLU A 123 31.95 -0.08 13.71
N HIS A 124 31.94 -0.50 14.98
CA HIS A 124 31.36 -1.77 15.39
C HIS A 124 29.85 -1.84 15.11
N LEU A 125 29.10 -0.78 15.41
CA LEU A 125 27.67 -0.69 15.12
C LEU A 125 27.40 -0.72 13.61
N VAL A 126 28.22 -0.07 12.78
CA VAL A 126 28.14 -0.16 11.32
C VAL A 126 28.37 -1.59 10.85
N HIS A 127 29.36 -2.30 11.40
CA HIS A 127 29.61 -3.70 11.06
C HIS A 127 28.40 -4.59 11.42
N LEU A 128 27.89 -4.46 12.66
CA LEU A 128 26.69 -5.19 13.09
C LEU A 128 25.49 -4.88 12.20
N ALA A 129 25.22 -3.60 11.94
CA ALA A 129 24.10 -3.15 11.10
C ALA A 129 24.20 -3.68 9.67
N SER A 130 25.41 -3.75 9.11
CA SER A 130 25.62 -4.25 7.76
C SER A 130 25.23 -5.71 7.62
N THR A 131 25.50 -6.54 8.64
CA THR A 131 25.22 -7.99 8.63
C THR A 131 23.87 -8.37 9.23
N ALA A 132 23.14 -7.41 9.79
CA ALA A 132 21.87 -7.64 10.45
C ALA A 132 20.76 -8.00 9.46
N ASP A 133 19.74 -8.70 9.98
CA ASP A 133 18.48 -8.85 9.26
C ASP A 133 17.74 -7.51 9.14
N ARG A 134 16.73 -7.46 8.28
CA ARG A 134 15.97 -6.24 8.01
C ARG A 134 15.33 -5.64 9.26
N LEU A 135 14.89 -6.46 10.21
CA LEU A 135 14.18 -6.03 11.42
C LEU A 135 15.13 -5.35 12.41
N ALA A 136 16.32 -5.90 12.61
CA ALA A 136 17.34 -5.34 13.51
C ALA A 136 18.14 -4.20 12.88
N ALA A 137 18.30 -4.19 11.54
CA ALA A 137 19.14 -3.23 10.83
C ALA A 137 18.77 -1.77 11.14
N ARG A 138 17.48 -1.42 11.17
CA ARG A 138 17.03 -0.04 11.45
C ARG A 138 17.59 0.49 12.77
N ARG A 139 17.40 -0.26 13.85
CA ARG A 139 17.85 0.11 15.19
C ARG A 139 19.38 0.23 15.27
N LEU A 140 20.10 -0.67 14.62
CA LEU A 140 21.56 -0.65 14.61
C LEU A 140 22.12 0.54 13.80
N TRP A 141 21.51 0.89 12.67
CA TRP A 141 21.91 2.07 11.90
C TRP A 141 21.61 3.38 12.65
N ASP A 142 20.47 3.47 13.36
CA ASP A 142 20.16 4.62 14.22
C ASP A 142 21.18 4.77 15.34
N ALA A 143 21.54 3.66 16.01
CA ALA A 143 22.58 3.65 17.03
C ALA A 143 23.94 4.04 16.46
N ALA A 144 24.31 3.54 15.27
CA ALA A 144 25.56 3.90 14.61
C ALA A 144 25.63 5.42 14.34
N ALA A 145 24.55 5.99 13.79
CA ALA A 145 24.45 7.43 13.54
C ALA A 145 24.52 8.24 14.85
N ALA A 146 23.85 7.78 15.92
CA ALA A 146 23.89 8.41 17.25
C ALA A 146 25.30 8.38 17.87
N ALA A 147 26.05 7.27 17.67
CA ALA A 147 27.43 7.11 18.08
C ALA A 147 28.43 7.97 17.27
N GLY A 148 27.97 8.60 16.19
CA GLY A 148 28.76 9.54 15.37
C GLY A 148 29.24 8.98 14.04
N ALA A 149 28.70 7.85 13.58
CA ALA A 149 28.97 7.33 12.25
C ALA A 149 28.49 8.34 11.18
N GLN A 150 29.37 8.75 10.27
CA GLN A 150 29.06 9.65 9.16
C GLN A 150 29.67 9.20 7.84
N GLY A 151 29.05 9.61 6.73
CA GLY A 151 29.55 9.36 5.37
C GLY A 151 28.54 8.59 4.52
N THR A 152 28.79 8.57 3.21
CA THR A 152 27.90 7.93 2.22
C THR A 152 27.73 6.43 2.46
N ASP A 153 28.77 5.80 3.01
CA ASP A 153 28.82 4.36 3.27
C ASP A 153 27.88 3.95 4.41
N ILE A 154 27.35 4.93 5.15
CA ILE A 154 26.37 4.76 6.23
C ILE A 154 25.01 5.33 5.82
N SER A 155 24.98 6.53 5.23
CA SER A 155 23.72 7.22 4.92
C SER A 155 22.82 6.44 3.96
N VAL A 156 23.37 5.80 2.93
CA VAL A 156 22.55 5.03 1.97
C VAL A 156 21.98 3.75 2.60
N PRO A 157 22.78 2.86 3.23
CA PRO A 157 22.24 1.69 3.94
C PRO A 157 21.26 2.05 5.06
N HIS A 158 21.50 3.16 5.77
CA HIS A 158 20.57 3.66 6.78
C HIS A 158 19.24 4.09 6.16
N ALA A 159 19.27 4.79 5.01
CA ALA A 159 18.08 5.17 4.26
C ALA A 159 17.32 3.95 3.69
N ASP A 160 18.02 2.89 3.28
CA ASP A 160 17.40 1.61 2.91
C ASP A 160 16.65 0.99 4.10
N ALA A 161 17.25 0.96 5.29
CA ALA A 161 16.61 0.44 6.50
C ALA A 161 15.41 1.29 6.95
N LEU A 162 15.52 2.61 6.85
CA LEU A 162 14.44 3.58 7.05
C LEU A 162 13.24 3.29 6.17
N LEU A 163 13.49 3.18 4.86
CA LEU A 163 12.49 2.88 3.85
C LEU A 163 11.80 1.54 4.13
N ALA A 164 12.56 0.51 4.48
CA ALA A 164 12.03 -0.81 4.82
C ALA A 164 11.07 -0.77 6.02
N SER A 165 11.34 0.10 7.00
CA SER A 165 10.48 0.34 8.16
C SER A 165 9.29 1.28 7.89
N GLY A 166 9.23 1.91 6.71
CA GLY A 166 8.16 2.82 6.31
C GLY A 166 8.38 4.31 6.66
N ASP A 167 9.52 4.68 7.24
CA ASP A 167 9.87 6.07 7.55
C ASP A 167 10.43 6.78 6.30
N LEU A 168 9.52 7.14 5.39
CA LEU A 168 9.86 7.77 4.11
C LEU A 168 10.46 9.17 4.27
N ASP A 169 10.03 9.90 5.29
CA ASP A 169 10.42 11.30 5.49
C ASP A 169 11.87 11.39 5.94
N THR A 170 12.26 10.60 6.94
CA THR A 170 13.65 10.55 7.38
C THR A 170 14.54 9.90 6.32
N ALA A 171 14.05 8.89 5.59
CA ALA A 171 14.78 8.33 4.45
C ALA A 171 15.10 9.39 3.38
N ALA A 172 14.10 10.21 3.01
CA ALA A 172 14.24 11.26 2.02
C ALA A 172 15.27 12.31 2.45
N LEU A 173 15.18 12.79 3.71
CA LEU A 173 16.14 13.76 4.25
C LEU A 173 17.57 13.21 4.23
N THR A 174 17.75 11.93 4.59
CA THR A 174 19.06 11.27 4.59
C THR A 174 19.68 11.21 3.20
N VAL A 175 18.90 10.89 2.16
CA VAL A 175 19.43 10.80 0.78
C VAL A 175 19.58 12.16 0.12
N ASP A 176 18.73 13.14 0.44
CA ASP A 176 18.86 14.52 -0.03
C ASP A 176 20.15 15.15 0.49
N ALA A 177 20.54 14.85 1.74
CA ALA A 177 21.82 15.27 2.29
C ALA A 177 23.01 14.67 1.52
N VAL A 178 22.92 13.41 1.08
CA VAL A 178 23.94 12.78 0.22
C VAL A 178 24.01 13.45 -1.15
N LEU A 179 22.85 13.70 -1.78
CA LEU A 179 22.77 14.33 -3.11
C LEU A 179 23.23 15.79 -3.11
N SER A 180 23.07 16.49 -1.97
CA SER A 180 23.42 17.90 -1.80
C SER A 180 24.83 18.14 -1.24
N ALA A 181 25.59 17.07 -0.95
CA ALA A 181 26.97 17.21 -0.46
C ALA A 181 27.88 17.86 -1.51
N GLU A 182 28.93 18.57 -1.07
CA GLU A 182 29.85 19.27 -1.99
C GLU A 182 30.66 18.30 -2.89
N ALA A 183 31.01 17.11 -2.36
CA ALA A 183 31.79 16.11 -3.05
C ALA A 183 31.33 14.68 -2.68
N PRO A 184 30.12 14.26 -3.12
CA PRO A 184 29.59 12.96 -2.79
C PRO A 184 30.34 11.86 -3.56
N SER A 185 30.51 10.70 -2.93
CA SER A 185 31.10 9.53 -3.61
C SER A 185 30.18 9.10 -4.76
N PRO A 186 30.72 8.64 -5.92
CA PRO A 186 29.90 8.15 -7.01
C PRO A 186 28.92 7.04 -6.59
N ASP A 187 29.37 6.17 -5.69
CA ASP A 187 28.59 5.06 -5.14
C ASP A 187 27.46 5.56 -4.23
N GLY A 188 27.74 6.57 -3.41
CA GLY A 188 26.76 7.27 -2.59
C GLY A 188 25.68 7.94 -3.42
N VAL A 189 26.04 8.67 -4.48
CA VAL A 189 25.07 9.31 -5.39
C VAL A 189 24.17 8.26 -6.06
N ARG A 190 24.74 7.16 -6.56
CA ARG A 190 23.95 6.07 -7.16
C ARG A 190 22.94 5.48 -6.17
N GLY A 191 23.40 5.15 -4.97
CA GLY A 191 22.58 4.58 -3.92
C GLY A 191 21.48 5.53 -3.45
N ALA A 192 21.80 6.82 -3.29
CA ALA A 192 20.85 7.87 -2.93
C ALA A 192 19.77 8.04 -4.02
N VAL A 193 20.15 8.05 -5.31
CA VAL A 193 19.19 8.10 -6.43
C VAL A 193 18.25 6.89 -6.41
N ARG A 194 18.75 5.67 -6.16
CA ARG A 194 17.92 4.46 -6.07
C ARG A 194 16.88 4.56 -4.94
N VAL A 195 17.30 4.99 -3.75
CA VAL A 195 16.40 5.15 -2.59
C VAL A 195 15.41 6.28 -2.83
N ALA A 196 15.88 7.46 -3.26
CA ALA A 196 15.03 8.62 -3.56
C ALA A 196 14.00 8.31 -4.66
N SER A 197 14.40 7.56 -5.70
CA SER A 197 13.47 7.10 -6.74
C SER A 197 12.39 6.17 -6.20
N THR A 198 12.75 5.25 -5.29
CA THR A 198 11.76 4.36 -4.66
C THR A 198 10.78 5.15 -3.80
N ILE A 199 11.26 6.10 -2.99
CA ILE A 199 10.42 7.02 -2.20
C ILE A 199 9.49 7.82 -3.11
N ALA A 200 10.01 8.37 -4.21
CA ALA A 200 9.24 9.14 -5.17
C ALA A 200 8.10 8.33 -5.80
N LEU A 201 8.33 7.05 -6.13
CA LEU A 201 7.27 6.16 -6.61
C LEU A 201 6.24 5.84 -5.53
N MET A 202 6.67 5.57 -4.29
CA MET A 202 5.74 5.34 -3.18
C MET A 202 4.87 6.57 -2.90
N ARG A 203 5.45 7.77 -3.01
CA ARG A 203 4.74 9.06 -2.90
C ARG A 203 3.95 9.43 -4.15
N GLY A 204 3.85 8.56 -5.16
CA GLY A 204 3.04 8.82 -6.36
C GLY A 204 3.57 9.94 -7.25
N THR A 205 4.87 10.21 -7.23
CA THR A 205 5.58 11.20 -8.05
C THR A 205 6.52 10.50 -9.03
N ALA A 206 5.95 9.74 -9.96
CA ALA A 206 6.72 8.88 -10.86
C ALA A 206 7.64 9.69 -11.81
N SER A 207 7.21 10.88 -12.24
CA SER A 207 8.02 11.83 -13.00
C SER A 207 9.31 12.20 -12.28
N HIS A 208 9.24 12.50 -10.99
CA HIS A 208 10.41 12.79 -10.17
C HIS A 208 11.36 11.59 -10.06
N ALA A 209 10.81 10.38 -9.90
CA ALA A 209 11.60 9.15 -9.92
C ALA A 209 12.38 8.98 -11.24
N ALA A 210 11.74 9.23 -12.38
CA ALA A 210 12.37 9.19 -13.69
C ALA A 210 13.43 10.29 -13.86
N ASP A 211 13.16 11.51 -13.38
CA ASP A 211 14.08 12.65 -13.47
C ASP A 211 15.37 12.43 -12.67
N LEU A 212 15.28 11.76 -11.51
CA LEU A 212 16.47 11.37 -10.74
C LEU A 212 17.41 10.49 -11.56
N TYR A 213 16.88 9.52 -12.30
CA TYR A 213 17.68 8.68 -13.18
C TYR A 213 18.16 9.42 -14.43
N ARG A 214 17.33 10.27 -15.05
CA ARG A 214 17.75 11.11 -16.19
C ARG A 214 18.91 12.03 -15.80
N TRP A 215 18.85 12.63 -14.61
CA TRP A 215 19.92 13.45 -14.06
C TRP A 215 21.17 12.60 -13.79
N LEU A 216 21.04 11.44 -13.14
CA LEU A 216 22.17 10.54 -12.89
C LEU A 216 22.85 10.13 -14.21
N GLY A 217 22.05 9.79 -15.20
CA GLY A 217 22.49 9.42 -16.53
C GLY A 217 23.04 7.98 -16.61
N PRO A 218 23.10 7.41 -17.82
CA PRO A 218 23.52 6.03 -18.03
C PRO A 218 25.02 5.81 -17.74
N GLU A 219 25.85 6.84 -17.75
CA GLU A 219 27.29 6.68 -17.53
C GLU A 219 27.65 6.50 -16.05
N ARG A 220 26.81 7.01 -15.13
CA ARG A 220 27.09 7.03 -13.69
C ARG A 220 26.33 5.99 -12.89
N ILE A 221 25.36 5.29 -13.47
CA ILE A 221 24.44 4.38 -12.75
C ILE A 221 25.03 2.99 -12.45
N GLY A 222 26.05 2.56 -13.19
CA GLY A 222 26.74 1.29 -12.96
C GLY A 222 25.82 0.08 -12.73
N PRO A 223 25.98 -0.70 -11.65
CA PRO A 223 25.24 -1.94 -11.41
C PRO A 223 23.73 -1.74 -11.16
N ASP A 224 23.31 -0.50 -10.86
CA ASP A 224 21.93 -0.18 -10.52
C ASP A 224 21.07 0.17 -11.77
N SER A 225 21.60 -0.06 -12.98
CA SER A 225 20.92 0.24 -14.25
C SER A 225 19.54 -0.43 -14.38
N ALA A 226 19.36 -1.58 -13.75
CA ALA A 226 18.09 -2.31 -13.76
C ALA A 226 16.98 -1.58 -12.98
N TYR A 227 17.32 -0.83 -11.92
CA TYR A 227 16.32 -0.08 -11.13
C TYR A 227 15.76 1.12 -11.90
N ALA A 228 16.56 1.74 -12.77
CA ALA A 228 16.11 2.82 -13.64
C ALA A 228 14.99 2.37 -14.59
N VAL A 229 15.01 1.11 -15.04
CA VAL A 229 13.99 0.57 -15.95
C VAL A 229 12.60 0.67 -15.31
N THR A 230 12.45 0.32 -14.03
CA THR A 230 11.16 0.41 -13.34
C THR A 230 10.62 1.84 -13.29
N ALA A 231 11.44 2.80 -12.88
CA ALA A 231 11.03 4.20 -12.78
C ALA A 231 10.73 4.84 -14.15
N LEU A 232 11.54 4.55 -15.17
CA LEU A 232 11.36 5.09 -16.51
C LEU A 232 10.12 4.49 -17.20
N LEU A 233 9.86 3.20 -17.03
CA LEU A 233 8.66 2.58 -17.56
C LEU A 233 7.39 3.01 -16.81
N ALA A 234 7.50 3.32 -15.51
CA ALA A 234 6.37 3.85 -14.74
C ALA A 234 5.79 5.13 -15.36
N VAL A 235 6.62 5.96 -16.02
CA VAL A 235 6.20 7.21 -16.70
C VAL A 235 6.08 7.06 -18.22
N GLY A 236 6.15 5.83 -18.75
CA GLY A 236 6.00 5.58 -20.18
C GLY A 236 7.24 5.85 -21.04
N ASP A 237 8.43 5.97 -20.45
CA ASP A 237 9.67 6.30 -21.16
C ASP A 237 10.51 5.05 -21.50
N ALA A 238 9.97 4.22 -22.40
CA ALA A 238 10.63 3.00 -22.87
C ALA A 238 11.94 3.28 -23.63
N ALA A 239 12.05 4.44 -24.30
CA ALA A 239 13.24 4.82 -25.06
C ALA A 239 14.44 5.13 -24.15
N CYS A 240 14.22 5.87 -23.06
CA CYS A 240 15.24 6.10 -22.05
C CYS A 240 15.60 4.80 -21.34
N ALA A 241 14.61 3.98 -20.94
CA ALA A 241 14.86 2.69 -20.31
C ALA A 241 15.77 1.78 -21.17
N ALA A 242 15.52 1.70 -22.47
CA ALA A 242 16.36 0.96 -23.42
C ALA A 242 17.79 1.53 -23.52
N THR A 243 17.97 2.84 -23.34
CA THR A 243 19.29 3.48 -23.34
C THR A 243 20.10 3.08 -22.11
N PHE A 244 19.49 3.06 -20.92
CA PHE A 244 20.12 2.58 -19.69
C PHE A 244 20.57 1.12 -19.80
N VAL A 245 19.72 0.26 -20.38
CA VAL A 245 20.03 -1.16 -20.61
C VAL A 245 21.20 -1.32 -21.59
N ARG A 246 21.19 -0.60 -22.72
CA ARG A 246 22.26 -0.69 -23.73
C ARG A 246 23.62 -0.22 -23.21
N ALA A 247 23.64 0.85 -22.40
CA ALA A 247 24.86 1.41 -21.85
C ALA A 247 25.69 0.41 -21.01
N HIS A 248 25.04 -0.63 -20.46
CA HIS A 248 25.68 -1.62 -19.60
C HIS A 248 25.77 -3.02 -20.25
N GLY A 249 25.79 -3.09 -21.58
CA GLY A 249 25.93 -4.36 -22.29
C GLY A 249 24.69 -5.27 -22.20
N GLY A 250 23.52 -4.69 -21.92
CA GLY A 250 22.25 -5.37 -21.81
C GLY A 250 21.85 -5.72 -20.37
N LEU A 251 20.84 -6.58 -20.23
CA LEU A 251 20.34 -7.07 -18.94
C LEU A 251 21.21 -8.24 -18.46
N ARG A 252 22.41 -7.93 -17.98
CA ARG A 252 23.31 -8.90 -17.34
C ARG A 252 23.61 -8.44 -15.91
N PRO A 253 23.53 -9.32 -14.91
CA PRO A 253 23.84 -8.93 -13.54
C PRO A 253 25.36 -8.75 -13.40
N VAL A 254 25.80 -7.52 -13.14
CA VAL A 254 27.21 -7.18 -12.99
C VAL A 254 27.40 -6.29 -11.77
N PRO A 255 28.11 -6.73 -10.71
CA PRO A 255 28.57 -8.11 -10.47
C PRO A 255 27.39 -9.10 -10.34
N PRO A 256 27.61 -10.42 -10.54
CA PRO A 256 26.55 -11.43 -10.51
C PRO A 256 26.14 -11.81 -9.07
N THR A 257 25.81 -10.80 -8.26
CA THR A 257 25.25 -10.98 -6.91
C THR A 257 23.77 -11.33 -6.99
N SER A 258 23.23 -11.94 -5.92
CA SER A 258 21.79 -12.24 -5.83
C SER A 258 20.93 -10.99 -6.02
N ALA A 259 21.32 -9.85 -5.43
CA ALA A 259 20.59 -8.58 -5.56
C ALA A 259 20.56 -8.08 -7.02
N ASN A 260 21.70 -8.11 -7.73
CA ASN A 260 21.77 -7.66 -9.12
C ASN A 260 21.05 -8.63 -10.07
N ALA A 261 21.10 -9.94 -9.80
CA ALA A 261 20.35 -10.94 -10.55
C ALA A 261 18.84 -10.72 -10.38
N ARG A 262 18.37 -10.42 -9.16
CA ARG A 262 16.97 -10.08 -8.87
C ARG A 262 16.53 -8.81 -9.60
N SER A 263 17.25 -7.70 -9.47
CA SER A 263 16.89 -6.44 -10.15
C SER A 263 16.91 -6.58 -11.68
N THR A 264 17.86 -7.34 -12.22
CA THR A 264 17.93 -7.65 -13.66
C THR A 264 16.71 -8.44 -14.14
N LEU A 265 16.24 -9.43 -13.36
CA LEU A 265 15.03 -10.19 -13.68
C LEU A 265 13.77 -9.30 -13.62
N VAL A 266 13.70 -8.34 -12.69
CA VAL A 266 12.62 -7.34 -12.63
C VAL A 266 12.62 -6.48 -13.90
N ALA A 267 13.76 -5.89 -14.24
CA ALA A 267 13.89 -5.08 -15.45
C ALA A 267 13.56 -5.89 -16.72
N ARG A 268 13.99 -7.15 -16.78
CA ARG A 268 13.67 -8.06 -17.89
C ARG A 268 12.18 -8.31 -18.00
N GLY A 269 11.52 -8.66 -16.90
CA GLY A 269 10.08 -8.91 -16.88
C GLY A 269 9.26 -7.69 -17.29
N LEU A 270 9.62 -6.50 -16.83
CA LEU A 270 8.95 -5.26 -17.23
C LEU A 270 9.14 -4.94 -18.71
N LEU A 271 10.34 -5.10 -19.26
CA LEU A 271 10.58 -4.89 -20.69
C LEU A 271 9.87 -5.94 -21.55
N ASP A 272 9.91 -7.21 -21.15
CA ASP A 272 9.18 -8.29 -21.81
C ASP A 272 7.66 -8.02 -21.78
N SER A 273 7.13 -7.39 -20.73
CA SER A 273 5.69 -7.05 -20.66
C SER A 273 5.22 -6.10 -21.76
N LEU A 274 6.14 -5.37 -22.40
CA LEU A 274 5.83 -4.44 -23.49
C LEU A 274 5.72 -5.13 -24.86
N THR A 275 6.47 -6.22 -25.08
CA THR A 275 6.64 -6.81 -26.41
C THR A 275 6.25 -8.28 -26.49
N GLU A 276 6.43 -9.03 -25.40
CA GLU A 276 6.21 -10.46 -25.32
C GLU A 276 4.84 -10.79 -24.70
N PRO A 277 4.33 -12.03 -24.86
CA PRO A 277 3.17 -12.48 -24.12
C PRO A 277 3.37 -12.35 -22.60
N ALA A 278 2.32 -11.98 -21.88
CA ALA A 278 2.38 -11.73 -20.43
C ALA A 278 2.97 -12.89 -19.62
N THR A 279 2.80 -14.14 -20.06
CA THR A 279 3.37 -15.33 -19.40
C THR A 279 4.90 -15.32 -19.37
N VAL A 280 5.56 -14.76 -20.40
CA VAL A 280 7.03 -14.64 -20.47
C VAL A 280 7.52 -13.61 -19.45
N ALA A 281 6.87 -12.44 -19.41
CA ALA A 281 7.16 -11.38 -18.44
C ALA A 281 6.99 -11.88 -17.00
N THR A 282 5.86 -12.52 -16.71
CA THR A 282 5.54 -13.09 -15.39
C THR A 282 6.55 -14.14 -14.94
N GLY A 283 7.06 -14.99 -15.84
CA GLY A 283 8.06 -16.00 -15.50
C GLY A 283 9.40 -15.42 -15.00
N SER A 284 9.84 -14.28 -15.53
CA SER A 284 11.03 -13.58 -15.02
C SER A 284 10.77 -12.92 -13.66
N LEU A 285 9.60 -12.31 -13.49
CA LEU A 285 9.22 -11.64 -12.24
C LEU A 285 8.96 -12.62 -11.08
N LEU A 286 8.33 -13.77 -11.34
CA LEU A 286 8.16 -14.83 -10.32
C LEU A 286 9.50 -15.38 -9.86
N ARG A 287 10.46 -15.57 -10.78
CA ARG A 287 11.83 -15.94 -10.40
C ARG A 287 12.46 -14.86 -9.53
N ALA A 288 12.33 -13.59 -9.89
CA ALA A 288 12.81 -12.48 -9.06
C ALA A 288 12.17 -12.50 -7.65
N ALA A 289 10.85 -12.71 -7.56
CA ALA A 289 10.12 -12.78 -6.29
C ALA A 289 10.56 -13.95 -5.41
N SER A 290 10.82 -15.11 -6.01
CA SER A 290 11.29 -16.33 -5.31
C SER A 290 12.72 -16.24 -4.82
N MET A 291 13.52 -15.32 -5.36
CA MET A 291 14.85 -15.06 -4.83
C MET A 291 14.69 -14.44 -3.45
N ALA A 292 15.07 -15.20 -2.43
CA ALA A 292 15.04 -14.74 -1.06
C ALA A 292 15.79 -13.41 -0.97
N ASP A 293 15.21 -12.46 -0.22
CA ASP A 293 15.90 -11.23 0.16
C ASP A 293 17.00 -11.58 1.17
N THR A 294 18.01 -12.29 0.66
CA THR A 294 19.07 -12.97 1.41
C THR A 294 20.22 -12.02 1.73
N ALA A 295 20.03 -10.72 1.52
CA ALA A 295 21.02 -9.71 1.82
C ALA A 295 20.74 -9.14 3.20
N VAL A 296 21.66 -9.36 4.15
CA VAL A 296 22.58 -8.29 4.60
C VAL A 296 22.17 -6.93 3.98
N GLY A 297 21.15 -6.28 4.57
CA GLY A 297 20.49 -5.08 4.05
C GLY A 297 19.57 -5.27 2.83
N ALA A 298 18.25 -5.17 3.03
CA ALA A 298 17.28 -5.08 1.94
C ALA A 298 17.45 -3.76 1.17
N ARG A 299 17.96 -3.82 -0.07
CA ARG A 299 18.09 -2.63 -0.93
C ARG A 299 16.69 -2.15 -1.33
N ALA A 300 16.40 -0.85 -1.21
CA ALA A 300 15.26 -0.18 -1.83
C ALA A 300 15.03 -0.65 -3.27
N GLU A 301 13.86 -1.25 -3.48
CA GLU A 301 13.36 -1.66 -4.78
C GLU A 301 12.19 -0.72 -5.18
N PRO A 302 12.24 -0.08 -6.37
CA PRO A 302 11.19 0.82 -6.85
C PRO A 302 9.77 0.24 -6.82
N GLU A 303 9.66 -1.06 -7.08
CA GLU A 303 8.44 -1.84 -6.89
C GLU A 303 8.80 -3.30 -6.66
N HIS A 304 8.09 -3.97 -5.76
CA HIS A 304 8.36 -5.36 -5.43
C HIS A 304 7.94 -6.29 -6.59
N PRO A 305 8.74 -7.30 -6.99
CA PRO A 305 8.41 -8.19 -8.11
C PRO A 305 7.05 -8.88 -7.99
N ALA A 306 6.66 -9.32 -6.78
CA ALA A 306 5.35 -9.91 -6.55
C ALA A 306 4.20 -8.93 -6.81
N VAL A 307 4.40 -7.65 -6.50
CA VAL A 307 3.43 -6.59 -6.79
C VAL A 307 3.30 -6.38 -8.30
N ILE A 308 4.41 -6.38 -9.04
CA ILE A 308 4.39 -6.29 -10.51
C ILE A 308 3.66 -7.49 -11.13
N VAL A 309 3.92 -8.71 -10.64
CA VAL A 309 3.20 -9.92 -11.08
C VAL A 309 1.70 -9.78 -10.83
N ALA A 310 1.32 -9.35 -9.63
CA ALA A 310 -0.09 -9.15 -9.30
C ALA A 310 -0.75 -8.10 -10.20
N LEU A 311 -0.07 -6.99 -10.49
CA LEU A 311 -0.59 -5.97 -11.40
C LEU A 311 -0.75 -6.50 -12.82
N ILE A 312 0.26 -7.20 -13.38
CA ILE A 312 0.14 -7.86 -14.69
C ILE A 312 -1.05 -8.81 -14.69
N ALA A 313 -1.18 -9.64 -13.67
CA ALA A 313 -2.26 -10.62 -13.55
C ALA A 313 -3.64 -9.94 -13.49
N LEU A 314 -3.79 -8.83 -12.75
CA LEU A 314 -5.01 -8.02 -12.75
C LEU A 314 -5.30 -7.43 -14.14
N HIS A 315 -4.29 -6.93 -14.83
CA HIS A 315 -4.43 -6.38 -16.17
C HIS A 315 -4.75 -7.44 -17.24
N THR A 316 -4.34 -8.69 -17.05
CA THR A 316 -4.59 -9.79 -17.99
C THR A 316 -5.75 -10.70 -17.58
N GLY A 317 -6.52 -10.33 -16.54
CA GLY A 317 -7.71 -11.08 -16.13
C GLY A 317 -7.40 -12.41 -15.44
N ASP A 318 -6.33 -12.46 -14.64
CA ASP A 318 -5.93 -13.61 -13.83
C ASP A 318 -5.83 -13.25 -12.33
N PRO A 319 -6.96 -12.97 -11.66
CA PRO A 319 -6.96 -12.62 -10.24
C PRO A 319 -6.47 -13.78 -9.34
N ALA A 320 -6.49 -15.02 -9.81
CA ALA A 320 -6.03 -16.18 -9.05
C ALA A 320 -4.51 -16.15 -8.86
N THR A 321 -3.76 -15.86 -9.93
CA THR A 321 -2.29 -15.68 -9.84
C THR A 321 -1.93 -14.48 -8.96
N ALA A 322 -2.66 -13.36 -9.06
CA ALA A 322 -2.46 -12.22 -8.17
C ALA A 322 -2.63 -12.60 -6.70
N ARG A 323 -3.72 -13.31 -6.36
CA ARG A 323 -3.98 -13.76 -4.99
C ARG A 323 -2.90 -14.70 -4.46
N ALA A 324 -2.43 -15.64 -5.27
CA ALA A 324 -1.41 -16.61 -4.87
C ALA A 324 -0.09 -15.92 -4.50
N VAL A 325 0.43 -15.08 -5.39
CA VAL A 325 1.75 -14.43 -5.19
C VAL A 325 1.71 -13.42 -4.03
N LEU A 326 0.60 -12.72 -3.86
CA LEU A 326 0.44 -11.73 -2.77
C LEU A 326 0.31 -12.40 -1.40
N THR A 327 -0.46 -13.50 -1.31
CA THR A 327 -0.60 -14.27 -0.05
C THR A 327 0.75 -14.82 0.40
N GLU A 328 1.52 -15.39 -0.52
CA GLU A 328 2.87 -15.90 -0.23
C GLU A 328 3.80 -14.77 0.26
N THR A 329 3.77 -13.61 -0.42
CA THR A 329 4.59 -12.45 -0.05
C THR A 329 4.24 -11.90 1.33
N ILE A 330 2.94 -11.79 1.66
CA ILE A 330 2.47 -11.32 2.97
C ILE A 330 2.88 -12.30 4.08
N ALA A 331 2.78 -13.61 3.83
CA ALA A 331 3.14 -14.64 4.80
C ALA A 331 4.65 -14.63 5.12
N ALA A 332 5.49 -14.24 4.17
CA ALA A 332 6.94 -14.17 4.36
C ALA A 332 7.38 -13.01 5.28
N ASP A 333 6.71 -11.87 5.23
CA ASP A 333 6.99 -10.71 6.10
C ASP A 333 5.74 -9.83 6.29
N PRO A 334 4.88 -10.14 7.29
CA PRO A 334 3.64 -9.41 7.50
C PRO A 334 3.83 -7.92 7.87
N GLY A 335 4.98 -7.56 8.43
CA GLY A 335 5.25 -6.25 9.03
C GLY A 335 5.90 -5.22 8.11
N CYS A 336 6.42 -5.64 6.95
CA CYS A 336 7.10 -4.72 6.03
C CYS A 336 6.16 -3.75 5.30
N ALA A 337 6.69 -2.62 4.83
CA ALA A 337 5.91 -1.64 4.05
C ALA A 337 5.25 -2.25 2.80
N VAL A 338 5.91 -3.22 2.14
CA VAL A 338 5.38 -3.96 0.99
C VAL A 338 4.11 -4.74 1.35
N SER A 339 3.95 -5.18 2.60
CA SER A 339 2.75 -5.89 3.07
C SER A 339 1.47 -5.06 2.90
N THR A 340 1.54 -3.74 3.13
CA THR A 340 0.36 -2.86 2.95
C THR A 340 -0.05 -2.77 1.47
N ARG A 341 0.91 -2.54 0.57
CA ARG A 341 0.71 -2.57 -0.89
C ARG A 341 0.10 -3.90 -1.34
N CYS A 342 0.64 -5.02 -0.84
CA CYS A 342 0.16 -6.36 -1.14
C CYS A 342 -1.26 -6.60 -0.64
N ARG A 343 -1.61 -6.16 0.58
CA ARG A 343 -2.97 -6.28 1.14
C ARG A 343 -3.99 -5.51 0.31
N LEU A 344 -3.66 -4.30 -0.13
CA LEU A 344 -4.52 -3.52 -1.03
C LEU A 344 -4.75 -4.27 -2.35
N LEU A 345 -3.69 -4.79 -2.98
CA LEU A 345 -3.81 -5.52 -4.24
C LEU A 345 -4.50 -6.88 -4.09
N LEU A 346 -4.39 -7.52 -2.93
CA LEU A 346 -5.13 -8.74 -2.61
C LEU A 346 -6.63 -8.43 -2.57
N ALA A 347 -7.01 -7.31 -1.95
CA ALA A 347 -8.39 -6.84 -1.94
C ALA A 347 -8.89 -6.43 -3.34
N TRP A 348 -8.03 -5.85 -4.18
CA TRP A 348 -8.32 -5.64 -5.61
C TRP A 348 -8.58 -6.95 -6.36
N SER A 349 -7.77 -7.99 -6.10
CA SER A 349 -7.96 -9.30 -6.74
C SER A 349 -9.30 -9.94 -6.36
N ALA A 350 -9.71 -9.80 -5.09
CA ALA A 350 -11.02 -10.22 -4.62
C ALA A 350 -12.16 -9.45 -5.31
N LEU A 351 -12.05 -8.11 -5.36
CA LEU A 351 -13.02 -7.26 -6.05
C LEU A 351 -13.19 -7.62 -7.53
N VAL A 352 -12.07 -7.87 -8.23
CA VAL A 352 -12.08 -8.28 -9.65
C VAL A 352 -12.73 -9.64 -9.81
N ALA A 353 -12.39 -10.61 -8.96
CA ALA A 353 -13.03 -11.93 -8.91
C ALA A 353 -14.52 -11.89 -8.55
N GLY A 354 -15.02 -10.76 -8.06
CA GLY A 354 -16.42 -10.51 -7.75
C GLY A 354 -16.80 -10.73 -6.28
N ASP A 355 -15.82 -10.98 -5.41
CA ASP A 355 -16.03 -10.98 -3.97
C ASP A 355 -16.22 -9.53 -3.48
N THR A 356 -17.40 -9.27 -2.94
CA THR A 356 -17.82 -7.95 -2.44
C THR A 356 -18.35 -8.01 -1.00
N GLY A 357 -18.16 -9.16 -0.31
CA GLY A 357 -18.79 -9.45 0.97
C GLY A 357 -18.16 -8.73 2.17
N ALA A 358 -16.83 -8.63 2.19
CA ALA A 358 -16.08 -7.94 3.24
C ALA A 358 -15.72 -6.50 2.85
N ASP A 359 -15.55 -5.61 3.83
CA ASP A 359 -14.92 -4.31 3.59
C ASP A 359 -13.45 -4.55 3.19
N PRO A 360 -13.08 -4.30 1.92
CA PRO A 360 -11.74 -4.59 1.41
C PRO A 360 -10.66 -3.70 2.04
N THR A 361 -11.07 -2.69 2.81
CA THR A 361 -10.20 -1.70 3.44
C THR A 361 -10.13 -1.80 4.97
N SER A 362 -10.76 -2.84 5.55
CA SER A 362 -10.75 -3.06 6.99
C SER A 362 -9.31 -3.19 7.54
N GLY A 363 -9.02 -2.45 8.62
CA GLY A 363 -7.72 -2.49 9.29
C GLY A 363 -6.60 -1.71 8.59
N VAL A 364 -6.92 -0.89 7.58
CA VAL A 364 -5.97 0.02 6.93
C VAL A 364 -6.34 1.47 7.28
N ASP A 365 -5.42 2.19 7.92
CA ASP A 365 -5.58 3.62 8.18
C ASP A 365 -5.10 4.44 6.97
N PRO A 366 -6.01 5.09 6.21
CA PRO A 366 -5.63 5.88 5.04
C PRO A 366 -4.72 7.06 5.36
N ALA A 367 -4.68 7.56 6.59
CA ALA A 367 -3.80 8.68 6.99
C ALA A 367 -2.31 8.28 7.00
N THR A 368 -2.02 6.98 7.09
CA THR A 368 -0.66 6.43 7.11
C THR A 368 -0.16 5.99 5.74
N LEU A 369 -1.03 6.04 4.71
CA LEU A 369 -0.69 5.53 3.38
C LEU A 369 0.09 6.58 2.58
N PRO A 370 1.21 6.18 1.94
CA PRO A 370 1.79 6.96 0.86
C PRO A 370 0.76 7.21 -0.25
N GLN A 371 0.89 8.33 -0.97
CA GLN A 371 -0.12 8.80 -1.93
C GLN A 371 -0.53 7.73 -2.97
N ARG A 372 0.41 6.92 -3.46
CA ARG A 372 0.13 5.85 -4.43
C ARG A 372 -0.80 4.77 -3.86
N ASP A 373 -0.64 4.45 -2.59
CA ASP A 373 -1.48 3.49 -1.88
C ASP A 373 -2.79 4.11 -1.43
N ALA A 374 -2.79 5.39 -1.06
CA ALA A 374 -4.01 6.14 -0.81
C ALA A 374 -4.91 6.17 -2.06
N LEU A 375 -4.34 6.40 -3.26
CA LEU A 375 -5.09 6.35 -4.52
C LEU A 375 -5.74 4.98 -4.72
N SER A 376 -4.96 3.91 -4.53
CA SER A 376 -5.43 2.53 -4.63
C SER A 376 -6.55 2.23 -3.62
N TYR A 377 -6.38 2.65 -2.37
CA TYR A 377 -7.34 2.49 -1.28
C TYR A 377 -8.68 3.19 -1.57
N PHE A 378 -8.65 4.47 -1.94
CA PHE A 378 -9.87 5.23 -2.20
C PHE A 378 -10.58 4.75 -3.47
N ALA A 379 -9.82 4.40 -4.52
CA ALA A 379 -10.36 3.78 -5.72
C ALA A 379 -11.04 2.44 -5.42
N LEU A 380 -10.47 1.61 -4.54
CA LEU A 380 -11.04 0.33 -4.12
C LEU A 380 -12.38 0.51 -3.41
N ARG A 381 -12.52 1.52 -2.53
CA ARG A 381 -13.80 1.86 -1.88
C ARG A 381 -14.84 2.36 -2.88
N VAL A 382 -14.45 3.22 -3.81
CA VAL A 382 -15.30 3.71 -4.90
C VAL A 382 -15.78 2.53 -5.77
N ALA A 383 -14.87 1.65 -6.17
CA ALA A 383 -15.16 0.49 -7.00
C ALA A 383 -16.08 -0.52 -6.28
N SER A 384 -15.83 -0.80 -5.00
CA SER A 384 -16.70 -1.65 -4.17
C SER A 384 -18.12 -1.09 -4.07
N ALA A 385 -18.27 0.20 -3.77
CA ALA A 385 -19.59 0.84 -3.71
C ALA A 385 -20.31 0.81 -5.07
N ARG A 386 -19.59 1.07 -6.16
CA ARG A 386 -20.09 1.01 -7.54
C ARG A 386 -20.59 -0.39 -7.89
N ARG A 387 -19.80 -1.44 -7.60
CA ARG A 387 -20.14 -2.83 -7.95
C ARG A 387 -21.28 -3.39 -7.10
N ARG A 388 -21.44 -2.95 -5.85
CA ARG A 388 -22.60 -3.25 -4.98
C ARG A 388 -23.87 -2.50 -5.38
N GLY A 389 -23.77 -1.49 -6.25
CA GLY A 389 -24.91 -0.65 -6.63
C GLY A 389 -25.37 0.32 -5.54
N ASP A 390 -24.57 0.53 -4.50
CA ASP A 390 -24.88 1.48 -3.43
C ASP A 390 -24.51 2.91 -3.85
N THR A 391 -25.50 3.66 -4.31
CA THR A 391 -25.31 5.03 -4.79
C THR A 391 -24.91 5.99 -3.66
N GLY A 392 -25.38 5.76 -2.43
CA GLY A 392 -25.05 6.60 -1.28
C GLY A 392 -23.60 6.40 -0.86
N ALA A 393 -23.17 5.14 -0.73
CA ALA A 393 -21.78 4.81 -0.46
C ALA A 393 -20.85 5.27 -1.58
N LEU A 394 -21.29 5.17 -2.85
CA LEU A 394 -20.51 5.64 -4.00
C LEU A 394 -20.27 7.15 -3.94
N MET A 395 -21.30 7.95 -3.65
CA MET A 395 -21.16 9.39 -3.50
C MET A 395 -20.22 9.75 -2.34
N SER A 396 -20.35 9.08 -1.18
CA SER A 396 -19.45 9.30 -0.03
C SER A 396 -17.99 8.96 -0.37
N ALA A 397 -17.76 7.75 -0.89
CA ALA A 397 -16.43 7.28 -1.25
C ALA A 397 -15.80 8.18 -2.34
N TRP A 398 -16.59 8.66 -3.30
CA TRP A 398 -16.11 9.63 -4.28
C TRP A 398 -15.69 10.95 -3.62
N GLN A 399 -16.50 11.52 -2.74
CA GLN A 399 -16.14 12.76 -2.04
C GLN A 399 -14.83 12.63 -1.26
N GLU A 400 -14.64 11.50 -0.58
CA GLU A 400 -13.42 11.19 0.16
C GLU A 400 -12.20 11.04 -0.78
N ALA A 401 -12.39 10.45 -1.96
CA ALA A 401 -11.34 10.26 -2.97
C ALA A 401 -10.90 11.55 -3.68
N ARG A 402 -11.71 12.62 -3.68
CA ARG A 402 -11.52 13.81 -4.54
C ARG A 402 -10.14 14.46 -4.41
N ARG A 403 -9.62 14.53 -3.18
CA ARG A 403 -8.30 15.10 -2.92
C ARG A 403 -7.21 14.25 -3.59
N THR A 404 -7.22 12.94 -3.31
CA THR A 404 -6.24 12.01 -3.86
C THR A 404 -6.32 11.92 -5.39
N VAL A 405 -7.52 12.02 -5.98
CA VAL A 405 -7.69 12.09 -7.45
C VAL A 405 -7.05 13.36 -8.02
N ALA A 406 -7.20 14.50 -7.36
CA ALA A 406 -6.63 15.77 -7.83
C ALA A 406 -5.11 15.83 -7.69
N GLU A 407 -4.55 15.15 -6.69
CA GLU A 407 -3.11 15.07 -6.45
C GLU A 407 -2.44 13.97 -7.31
N ALA A 408 -3.20 13.00 -7.83
CA ALA A 408 -2.68 11.82 -8.51
C ALA A 408 -1.90 12.15 -9.79
N GLU A 409 -0.66 11.67 -9.86
CA GLU A 409 0.11 11.56 -11.09
C GLU A 409 -0.08 10.15 -11.68
N PRO A 410 -0.69 10.00 -12.86
CA PRO A 410 -0.88 8.68 -13.46
C PRO A 410 0.45 8.02 -13.83
N ASP A 411 0.67 6.83 -13.29
CA ASP A 411 1.78 5.94 -13.63
C ASP A 411 1.27 4.58 -14.13
N LEU A 412 2.16 3.80 -14.77
CA LEU A 412 1.86 2.47 -15.34
C LEU A 412 1.17 1.52 -14.35
N PHE A 413 1.51 1.63 -13.07
CA PHE A 413 1.05 0.74 -12.00
C PHE A 413 -0.21 1.26 -11.27
N SER A 414 -0.75 2.40 -11.71
CA SER A 414 -1.96 3.05 -11.17
C SER A 414 -3.18 2.91 -12.09
N LEU A 415 -3.02 2.28 -13.26
CA LEU A 415 -4.04 2.23 -14.31
C LEU A 415 -5.36 1.56 -13.88
N VAL A 416 -5.32 0.47 -13.11
CA VAL A 416 -6.55 -0.20 -12.61
C VAL A 416 -7.32 0.68 -11.63
N PRO A 417 -6.71 1.23 -10.55
CA PRO A 417 -7.36 2.22 -9.69
C PRO A 417 -7.96 3.41 -10.46
N LEU A 418 -7.20 3.98 -11.40
CA LEU A 418 -7.65 5.12 -12.20
C LEU A 418 -8.83 4.77 -13.11
N GLY A 419 -8.85 3.56 -13.67
CA GLY A 419 -9.96 3.07 -14.49
C GLY A 419 -11.28 3.00 -13.71
N GLU A 420 -11.25 2.47 -12.48
CA GLU A 420 -12.45 2.43 -11.64
C GLU A 420 -12.94 3.81 -11.20
N LEU A 421 -12.01 4.71 -10.88
CA LEU A 421 -12.32 6.11 -10.59
C LEU A 421 -12.93 6.80 -11.81
N TRP A 422 -12.45 6.49 -13.02
CA TRP A 422 -13.02 7.02 -14.27
C TRP A 422 -14.47 6.58 -14.45
N LEU A 423 -14.77 5.29 -14.27
CA LEU A 423 -16.15 4.78 -14.35
C LEU A 423 -17.06 5.44 -13.31
N ALA A 424 -16.58 5.66 -12.09
CA ALA A 424 -17.32 6.33 -11.04
C ALA A 424 -17.59 7.81 -11.38
N ALA A 425 -16.59 8.53 -11.88
CA ALA A 425 -16.73 9.91 -12.30
C ALA A 425 -17.77 10.06 -13.42
N VAL A 426 -17.77 9.17 -14.41
CA VAL A 426 -18.78 9.12 -15.48
C VAL A 426 -20.17 8.87 -14.88
N ARG A 427 -20.29 7.89 -13.99
CA ARG A 427 -21.58 7.56 -13.35
C ARG A 427 -22.15 8.70 -12.50
N LEU A 428 -21.28 9.49 -11.86
CA LEU A 428 -21.66 10.62 -11.02
C LEU A 428 -21.74 11.96 -11.77
N GLY A 429 -21.36 12.00 -13.05
CA GLY A 429 -21.31 13.22 -13.86
C GLY A 429 -20.18 14.19 -13.50
N ASP A 430 -19.13 13.75 -12.79
CA ASP A 430 -17.97 14.56 -12.37
C ASP A 430 -16.74 14.28 -13.25
N THR A 431 -16.95 14.12 -14.56
CA THR A 431 -15.91 13.71 -15.53
C THR A 431 -14.80 14.74 -15.68
N ALA A 432 -15.10 16.03 -15.55
CA ALA A 432 -14.13 17.11 -15.63
C ALA A 432 -12.99 16.96 -14.61
N ARG A 433 -13.27 16.37 -13.44
CA ARG A 433 -12.27 16.18 -12.38
C ARG A 433 -11.20 15.15 -12.73
N ILE A 434 -11.57 14.10 -13.46
CA ILE A 434 -10.67 12.99 -13.78
C ILE A 434 -10.12 13.06 -15.21
N ALA A 435 -10.63 13.97 -16.04
CA ALA A 435 -10.27 14.09 -17.45
C ALA A 435 -8.76 14.25 -17.69
N HIS A 436 -8.07 15.02 -16.83
CA HIS A 436 -6.62 15.17 -16.92
C HIS A 436 -5.91 13.83 -16.69
N SER A 437 -6.27 13.11 -15.62
CA SER A 437 -5.67 11.81 -15.28
C SER A 437 -5.94 10.75 -16.35
N VAL A 438 -7.14 10.73 -16.93
CA VAL A 438 -7.50 9.81 -18.04
C VAL A 438 -6.67 10.13 -19.29
N SER A 439 -6.50 11.42 -19.60
CA SER A 439 -5.69 11.85 -20.76
C SER A 439 -4.22 11.46 -20.58
N ALA A 440 -3.66 11.70 -19.39
CA ALA A 440 -2.28 11.34 -19.07
C ALA A 440 -2.05 9.82 -19.08
N ALA A 441 -2.94 9.03 -18.48
CA ALA A 441 -2.85 7.56 -18.53
C ALA A 441 -2.96 7.02 -19.97
N THR A 442 -3.84 7.60 -20.80
CA THR A 442 -3.94 7.24 -22.22
C THR A 442 -2.66 7.57 -22.99
N ALA A 443 -2.08 8.75 -22.75
CA ALA A 443 -0.81 9.14 -23.36
C ALA A 443 0.35 8.24 -22.91
N LEU A 444 0.37 7.83 -21.64
CA LEU A 444 1.36 6.92 -21.07
C LEU A 444 1.34 5.55 -21.74
N VAL A 445 0.16 4.94 -21.90
CA VAL A 445 0.06 3.63 -22.56
C VAL A 445 0.44 3.74 -24.04
N ALA A 446 0.06 4.83 -24.70
CA ALA A 446 0.45 5.10 -26.09
C ALA A 446 1.97 5.30 -26.24
N SER A 447 2.64 5.98 -25.30
CA SER A 447 4.10 6.19 -25.35
C SER A 447 4.90 4.88 -25.16
N LEU A 448 4.29 3.88 -24.52
CA LEU A 448 4.83 2.52 -24.40
C LEU A 448 4.57 1.65 -25.64
N GLY A 449 3.88 2.15 -26.66
CA GLY A 449 3.58 1.43 -27.89
C GLY A 449 2.35 0.52 -27.80
N GLU A 450 1.39 0.84 -26.92
CA GLU A 450 0.13 0.10 -26.75
C GLU A 450 0.34 -1.40 -26.44
N PRO A 451 1.14 -1.74 -25.40
CA PRO A 451 1.42 -3.12 -25.05
C PRO A 451 0.13 -3.80 -24.54
N PRO A 452 -0.34 -4.91 -25.15
CA PRO A 452 -1.60 -5.56 -24.77
C PRO A 452 -1.69 -5.91 -23.29
N THR A 453 -0.55 -6.25 -22.66
CA THR A 453 -0.44 -6.54 -21.23
C THR A 453 -0.97 -5.43 -20.34
N TRP A 454 -0.79 -4.15 -20.71
CA TRP A 454 -1.22 -3.00 -19.91
C TRP A 454 -2.40 -2.26 -20.55
N ALA A 455 -2.39 -2.15 -21.88
CA ALA A 455 -3.33 -1.36 -22.66
C ALA A 455 -4.73 -1.97 -22.72
N ALA A 456 -4.86 -3.30 -22.78
CA ALA A 456 -6.16 -3.95 -23.02
C ALA A 456 -7.19 -3.58 -21.94
N THR A 457 -6.83 -3.72 -20.67
CA THR A 457 -7.72 -3.33 -19.56
C THR A 457 -7.98 -1.83 -19.53
N TRP A 458 -7.00 -0.97 -19.87
CA TRP A 458 -7.22 0.47 -19.97
C TRP A 458 -8.26 0.83 -21.05
N HIS A 459 -8.15 0.25 -22.25
CA HIS A 459 -9.15 0.45 -23.29
C HIS A 459 -10.50 -0.17 -22.94
N TRP A 460 -10.54 -1.27 -22.18
CA TRP A 460 -11.80 -1.81 -21.66
C TRP A 460 -12.53 -0.82 -20.76
N TYR A 461 -11.82 -0.13 -19.86
CA TYR A 461 -12.40 0.97 -19.09
C TYR A 461 -12.97 2.07 -19.99
N GLY A 462 -12.31 2.39 -21.11
CA GLY A 462 -12.85 3.36 -22.07
C GLY A 462 -14.10 2.90 -22.80
N VAL A 463 -14.19 1.62 -23.16
CA VAL A 463 -15.43 1.02 -23.67
C VAL A 463 -16.54 1.16 -22.62
N GLN A 464 -16.29 0.78 -21.37
CA GLN A 464 -17.27 0.86 -20.29
C GLN A 464 -17.70 2.31 -20.00
N ALA A 465 -16.75 3.25 -19.98
CA ALA A 465 -17.01 4.67 -19.77
C ALA A 465 -17.91 5.25 -20.86
N ALA A 466 -17.63 4.95 -22.13
CA ALA A 466 -18.46 5.38 -23.26
C ALA A 466 -19.89 4.83 -23.18
N ILE A 467 -20.04 3.56 -22.77
CA ILE A 467 -21.35 2.93 -22.56
C ILE A 467 -22.10 3.62 -21.40
N LEU A 468 -21.43 3.81 -20.26
CA LEU A 468 -22.02 4.44 -19.06
C LEU A 468 -22.40 5.91 -19.29
N GLY A 469 -21.60 6.64 -20.06
CA GLY A 469 -21.83 8.03 -20.42
C GLY A 469 -22.86 8.23 -21.54
N GLY A 470 -23.33 7.15 -22.18
CA GLY A 470 -24.26 7.24 -23.32
C GLY A 470 -23.63 7.89 -24.57
N ALA A 471 -22.31 7.77 -24.73
CA ALA A 471 -21.54 8.38 -25.82
C ALA A 471 -20.91 7.30 -26.72
N PRO A 472 -21.69 6.61 -27.57
CA PRO A 472 -21.20 5.48 -28.36
C PRO A 472 -20.11 5.84 -29.37
N ALA A 473 -19.97 7.12 -29.75
CA ALA A 473 -18.86 7.58 -30.59
C ALA A 473 -17.51 7.44 -29.88
N ASP A 474 -17.47 7.69 -28.57
CA ASP A 474 -16.25 7.66 -27.74
C ASP A 474 -15.76 6.22 -27.51
N LEU A 475 -16.59 5.22 -27.76
CA LEU A 475 -16.23 3.81 -27.67
C LEU A 475 -15.26 3.39 -28.79
N LEU A 476 -15.39 3.99 -29.99
CA LEU A 476 -14.72 3.52 -31.21
C LEU A 476 -13.19 3.43 -31.11
N PRO A 477 -12.45 4.43 -30.57
CA PRO A 477 -11.01 4.34 -30.42
C PRO A 477 -10.59 3.15 -29.55
N HIS A 478 -11.30 2.92 -28.44
CA HIS A 478 -10.99 1.84 -27.51
C HIS A 478 -11.31 0.45 -28.08
N ALA A 479 -12.45 0.28 -28.76
CA ALA A 479 -12.77 -0.98 -29.41
C ALA A 479 -11.80 -1.33 -30.56
N ARG A 480 -11.32 -0.33 -31.31
CA ARG A 480 -10.29 -0.53 -32.35
C ARG A 480 -8.96 -0.99 -31.75
N ALA A 481 -8.52 -0.35 -30.65
CA ALA A 481 -7.32 -0.75 -29.94
C ALA A 481 -7.41 -2.21 -29.47
N LEU A 482 -8.50 -2.57 -28.76
CA LEU A 482 -8.76 -3.96 -28.34
C LEU A 482 -8.76 -4.95 -29.52
N GLY A 483 -9.38 -4.58 -30.64
CA GLY A 483 -9.37 -5.39 -31.86
C GLY A 483 -7.96 -5.62 -32.42
N SER A 484 -7.09 -4.61 -32.36
CA SER A 484 -5.69 -4.71 -32.80
C SER A 484 -4.80 -5.58 -31.90
N PHE A 485 -5.25 -5.84 -30.67
CA PHE A 485 -4.53 -6.68 -29.70
C PHE A 485 -4.96 -8.14 -29.74
N ALA A 486 -6.10 -8.45 -30.37
CA ALA A 486 -6.76 -9.77 -30.29
C ALA A 486 -5.84 -10.93 -30.71
N ASP A 487 -5.01 -10.74 -31.74
CA ASP A 487 -4.10 -11.80 -32.24
C ASP A 487 -2.93 -12.09 -31.28
N ARG A 488 -2.58 -11.12 -30.41
CA ARG A 488 -1.44 -11.21 -29.48
C ARG A 488 -1.86 -11.51 -28.04
N SER A 489 -3.14 -11.33 -27.72
CA SER A 489 -3.67 -11.51 -26.37
C SER A 489 -5.07 -12.11 -26.40
N PRO A 490 -5.22 -13.38 -25.95
CA PRO A 490 -6.54 -14.01 -25.81
C PRO A 490 -7.49 -13.22 -24.90
N HIS A 491 -6.94 -12.58 -23.87
CA HIS A 491 -7.69 -11.68 -23.00
C HIS A 491 -8.23 -10.46 -23.77
N ALA A 492 -7.38 -9.79 -24.56
CA ALA A 492 -7.83 -8.66 -25.37
C ALA A 492 -8.83 -9.08 -26.45
N ALA A 493 -8.70 -10.28 -27.01
CA ALA A 493 -9.68 -10.85 -27.94
C ALA A 493 -11.06 -11.04 -27.27
N ALA A 494 -11.09 -11.53 -26.03
CA ALA A 494 -12.31 -11.66 -25.24
C ALA A 494 -12.97 -10.30 -24.99
N LEU A 495 -12.18 -9.29 -24.58
CA LEU A 495 -12.67 -7.91 -24.38
C LEU A 495 -13.20 -7.29 -25.67
N ALA A 496 -12.51 -7.49 -26.79
CA ALA A 496 -12.95 -7.01 -28.10
C ALA A 496 -14.27 -7.66 -28.54
N SER A 497 -14.43 -8.97 -28.33
CA SER A 497 -15.67 -9.70 -28.61
C SER A 497 -16.82 -9.19 -27.74
N ALA A 498 -16.58 -9.04 -26.44
CA ALA A 498 -17.59 -8.51 -25.52
C ALA A 498 -18.01 -7.08 -25.86
N GLY A 499 -17.07 -6.21 -26.25
CA GLY A 499 -17.39 -4.86 -26.71
C GLY A 499 -18.27 -4.85 -27.96
N LYS A 500 -18.02 -5.74 -28.93
CA LYS A 500 -18.86 -5.92 -30.13
C LYS A 500 -20.27 -6.39 -29.78
N ALA A 501 -20.39 -7.41 -28.92
CA ALA A 501 -21.67 -7.89 -28.43
C ALA A 501 -22.45 -6.77 -27.73
N TRP A 502 -21.78 -5.98 -26.89
CA TRP A 502 -22.41 -4.85 -26.18
C TRP A 502 -22.88 -3.75 -27.13
N LEU A 503 -22.12 -3.44 -28.18
CA LEU A 503 -22.55 -2.48 -29.20
C LEU A 503 -23.85 -2.90 -29.88
N ARG A 504 -23.99 -4.18 -30.24
CA ARG A 504 -25.23 -4.73 -30.80
C ARG A 504 -26.39 -4.63 -29.82
N VAL A 505 -26.15 -4.96 -28.55
CA VAL A 505 -27.12 -4.76 -27.47
C VAL A 505 -27.57 -3.30 -27.42
N LEU A 506 -26.65 -2.33 -27.47
CA LEU A 506 -26.99 -0.89 -27.44
C LEU A 506 -27.72 -0.41 -28.68
N GLN A 507 -27.48 -1.03 -29.84
CA GLN A 507 -28.19 -0.77 -31.09
C GLN A 507 -29.62 -1.37 -31.11
N GLY A 508 -29.99 -2.16 -30.09
CA GLY A 508 -31.29 -2.82 -30.02
C GLY A 508 -31.37 -4.12 -30.82
N GLU A 509 -30.22 -4.67 -31.22
CA GLU A 509 -30.10 -5.92 -31.99
C GLU A 509 -29.28 -6.98 -31.23
N PRO A 510 -29.65 -7.34 -29.97
CA PRO A 510 -28.90 -8.33 -29.21
C PRO A 510 -28.96 -9.73 -29.84
N ASP A 511 -27.79 -10.35 -30.02
CA ASP A 511 -27.66 -11.78 -30.36
C ASP A 511 -27.41 -12.58 -29.07
N VAL A 512 -28.35 -13.45 -28.72
CA VAL A 512 -28.32 -14.22 -27.46
C VAL A 512 -27.11 -15.15 -27.39
N ALA A 513 -26.77 -15.82 -28.49
CA ALA A 513 -25.67 -16.77 -28.52
C ALA A 513 -24.31 -16.07 -28.45
N GLU A 514 -24.20 -14.91 -29.12
CA GLU A 514 -23.00 -14.06 -29.03
C GLU A 514 -22.80 -13.49 -27.63
N VAL A 515 -23.90 -13.04 -26.99
CA VAL A 515 -23.87 -12.52 -25.62
C VAL A 515 -23.47 -13.62 -24.63
N GLU A 516 -24.05 -14.81 -24.72
CA GLU A 516 -23.69 -15.94 -23.87
C GLU A 516 -22.20 -16.30 -24.02
N THR A 517 -21.74 -16.47 -25.26
CA THR A 517 -20.34 -16.80 -25.55
C THR A 517 -19.39 -15.74 -25.00
N SER A 518 -19.72 -14.46 -25.20
CA SER A 518 -18.91 -13.35 -24.71
C SER A 518 -18.90 -13.26 -23.18
N ALA A 519 -20.06 -13.44 -22.53
CA ALA A 519 -20.17 -13.43 -21.07
C ALA A 519 -19.37 -14.58 -20.43
N ARG A 520 -19.47 -15.80 -20.95
CA ARG A 520 -18.68 -16.94 -20.48
C ARG A 520 -17.18 -16.75 -20.69
N THR A 521 -16.78 -16.12 -21.80
CA THR A 521 -15.37 -15.83 -22.06
C THR A 521 -14.85 -14.75 -21.11
N LEU A 522 -15.62 -13.71 -20.83
CA LEU A 522 -15.28 -12.71 -19.82
C LEU A 522 -15.14 -13.32 -18.42
N GLU A 523 -16.08 -14.19 -18.02
CA GLU A 523 -16.03 -14.93 -16.75
C GLU A 523 -14.71 -15.70 -16.59
N LYS A 524 -14.29 -16.41 -17.65
CA LYS A 524 -13.01 -17.14 -17.67
C LYS A 524 -11.79 -16.25 -17.42
N PHE A 525 -11.87 -14.98 -17.82
CA PHE A 525 -10.82 -13.96 -17.62
C PHE A 525 -11.07 -13.07 -16.40
N GLY A 526 -11.82 -13.55 -15.40
CA GLY A 526 -12.01 -12.83 -14.14
C GLY A 526 -12.90 -11.58 -14.26
N HIS A 527 -13.60 -11.39 -15.38
CA HIS A 527 -14.50 -10.25 -15.61
C HIS A 527 -15.97 -10.63 -15.35
N ALA A 528 -16.23 -11.41 -14.29
CA ALA A 528 -17.55 -11.95 -13.97
C ALA A 528 -18.62 -10.86 -13.82
N TRP A 529 -18.27 -9.72 -13.22
CA TRP A 529 -19.19 -8.59 -13.07
C TRP A 529 -19.61 -7.99 -14.42
N ASP A 530 -18.65 -7.78 -15.33
CA ASP A 530 -18.95 -7.27 -16.67
C ASP A 530 -19.74 -8.26 -17.51
N ALA A 531 -19.42 -9.55 -17.39
CA ALA A 531 -20.16 -10.63 -18.04
C ALA A 531 -21.63 -10.65 -17.61
N ALA A 532 -21.90 -10.59 -16.30
CA ALA A 532 -23.25 -10.55 -15.76
C ALA A 532 -23.99 -9.28 -16.19
N ARG A 533 -23.29 -8.14 -16.26
CA ARG A 533 -23.87 -6.87 -16.73
C ARG A 533 -24.20 -6.91 -18.23
N LEU A 534 -23.36 -7.51 -19.07
CA LEU A 534 -23.63 -7.69 -20.51
C LEU A 534 -24.92 -8.48 -20.72
N ALA A 535 -25.03 -9.63 -20.05
CA ALA A 535 -26.20 -10.49 -20.14
C ALA A 535 -27.46 -9.79 -19.60
N SER A 536 -27.34 -9.04 -18.50
CA SER A 536 -28.45 -8.26 -17.93
C SER A 536 -28.92 -7.14 -18.87
N ASP A 537 -27.99 -6.39 -19.48
CA ASP A 537 -28.30 -5.33 -20.43
C ASP A 537 -28.95 -5.87 -21.71
N ALA A 538 -28.50 -7.04 -22.18
CA ALA A 538 -29.09 -7.73 -23.31
C ALA A 538 -30.52 -8.20 -23.02
N ALA A 539 -30.76 -8.75 -21.82
CA ALA A 539 -32.08 -9.22 -21.40
C ALA A 539 -33.15 -8.10 -21.41
N LEU A 540 -32.75 -6.85 -21.17
CA LEU A 540 -33.64 -5.68 -21.22
C LEU A 540 -34.03 -5.27 -22.66
N ARG A 541 -33.38 -5.81 -23.68
CA ARG A 541 -33.49 -5.36 -25.08
C ARG A 541 -33.89 -6.45 -26.08
N VAL A 542 -33.93 -7.71 -25.65
CA VAL A 542 -34.52 -8.81 -26.43
C VAL A 542 -36.04 -8.74 -26.38
N ALA A 543 -36.70 -9.11 -27.49
CA ALA A 543 -38.16 -9.10 -27.58
C ALA A 543 -38.81 -10.36 -26.96
N ASP A 544 -38.15 -11.53 -27.05
CA ASP A 544 -38.67 -12.79 -26.51
C ASP A 544 -38.42 -12.89 -25.01
N THR A 545 -39.48 -13.21 -24.26
CA THR A 545 -39.43 -13.46 -22.81
C THR A 545 -38.56 -14.68 -22.47
N ARG A 546 -38.51 -15.69 -23.35
CA ARG A 546 -37.65 -16.86 -23.18
C ARG A 546 -36.18 -16.47 -23.21
N ASP A 547 -35.79 -15.68 -24.21
CA ASP A 547 -34.43 -15.19 -24.38
C ASP A 547 -34.03 -14.26 -23.22
N ALA A 548 -34.93 -13.36 -22.79
CA ALA A 548 -34.73 -12.51 -21.63
C ALA A 548 -34.47 -13.34 -20.36
N THR A 549 -35.24 -14.42 -20.16
CA THR A 549 -35.10 -15.31 -19.00
C THR A 549 -33.78 -16.09 -19.05
N ALA A 550 -33.37 -16.56 -20.23
CA ALA A 550 -32.10 -17.26 -20.43
C ALA A 550 -30.91 -16.36 -20.12
N LEU A 551 -30.91 -15.13 -20.64
CA LEU A 551 -29.88 -14.12 -20.37
C LEU A 551 -29.80 -13.74 -18.89
N LEU A 552 -30.94 -13.58 -18.21
CA LEU A 552 -30.97 -13.35 -16.76
C LEU A 552 -30.52 -14.57 -15.95
N GLN A 553 -30.68 -15.79 -16.46
CA GLN A 553 -30.11 -16.99 -15.83
C GLN A 553 -28.59 -17.01 -15.99
N ILE A 554 -28.06 -16.71 -17.18
CA ILE A 554 -26.62 -16.56 -17.41
C ILE A 554 -26.03 -15.53 -16.44
N ALA A 555 -26.64 -14.34 -16.32
CA ALA A 555 -26.19 -13.31 -15.40
C ALA A 555 -26.16 -13.78 -13.93
N ARG A 556 -27.16 -14.56 -13.51
CA ARG A 556 -27.24 -15.12 -12.15
C ARG A 556 -26.23 -16.23 -11.91
N ASP A 557 -26.02 -17.12 -12.87
CA ASP A 557 -25.05 -18.21 -12.75
C ASP A 557 -23.64 -17.65 -12.56
N ILE A 558 -23.28 -16.64 -13.36
CA ILE A 558 -21.98 -15.94 -13.26
C ILE A 558 -21.88 -15.15 -11.95
N GLY A 559 -22.95 -14.42 -11.58
CA GLY A 559 -22.97 -13.61 -10.35
C GLY A 559 -23.02 -14.41 -9.05
N ALA A 560 -23.55 -15.63 -9.05
CA ALA A 560 -23.61 -16.50 -7.87
C ALA A 560 -22.25 -17.13 -7.53
N VAL A 561 -21.42 -17.40 -8.55
CA VAL A 561 -20.04 -17.90 -8.38
C VAL A 561 -19.13 -16.81 -7.80
N ALA A 562 -19.35 -15.54 -8.18
CA ALA A 562 -18.64 -14.39 -7.60
C ALA A 562 -18.90 -14.18 -6.09
N ALA A 563 -20.05 -14.62 -5.57
CA ALA A 563 -20.42 -14.49 -4.16
C ALA A 563 -20.05 -15.70 -3.27
N THR A 564 -19.48 -16.77 -3.83
CA THR A 564 -19.33 -18.08 -3.14
C THR A 564 -17.88 -18.51 -2.85
N ALA A 565 -16.90 -17.60 -2.93
CA ALA A 565 -15.52 -17.88 -2.51
C ALA A 565 -15.36 -17.80 -0.97
N GLU A 566 -15.59 -18.95 -0.31
CA GLU A 566 -15.40 -19.31 1.11
C GLU A 566 -16.30 -18.66 2.21
N PRO A 567 -16.83 -19.46 3.17
CA PRO A 567 -17.89 -19.02 4.07
C PRO A 567 -17.33 -18.33 5.31
N THR A 568 -17.67 -17.05 5.49
CA THR A 568 -17.63 -16.39 6.81
C THR A 568 -19.05 -15.95 7.18
N GLU A 569 -19.40 -16.15 8.45
CA GLU A 569 -20.75 -16.07 9.03
C GLU A 569 -21.59 -14.83 8.66
N PRO A 570 -22.94 -14.94 8.67
CA PRO A 570 -23.85 -13.94 8.13
C PRO A 570 -23.91 -12.65 8.97
N GLY A 571 -23.05 -11.69 8.64
CA GLY A 571 -23.17 -10.30 9.05
C GLY A 571 -24.13 -9.53 8.14
N SER A 572 -25.11 -8.86 8.73
CA SER A 572 -26.24 -8.16 8.10
C SER A 572 -25.94 -7.41 6.79
N ALA A 573 -26.54 -7.87 5.69
CA ALA A 573 -26.63 -7.15 4.43
C ALA A 573 -27.31 -5.79 4.62
N SER A 574 -26.64 -4.69 4.25
CA SER A 574 -27.20 -3.34 4.27
C SER A 574 -28.35 -3.22 3.26
N LEU A 575 -29.54 -2.97 3.77
CA LEU A 575 -30.81 -2.91 3.05
C LEU A 575 -30.96 -1.60 2.25
N GLY A 576 -31.33 -1.75 0.97
CA GLY A 576 -31.15 -0.78 -0.10
C GLY A 576 -32.05 0.47 -0.11
N SER A 577 -31.62 1.46 -0.89
CA SER A 577 -32.29 2.74 -1.09
C SER A 577 -33.68 2.61 -1.76
N LEU A 578 -34.58 3.52 -1.42
CA LEU A 578 -35.94 3.57 -1.96
C LEU A 578 -35.95 4.14 -3.38
N THR A 579 -36.89 3.71 -4.22
CA THR A 579 -37.15 4.39 -5.51
C THR A 579 -37.71 5.79 -5.30
N GLU A 580 -37.65 6.67 -6.29
CA GLU A 580 -38.20 8.03 -6.21
C GLU A 580 -39.68 8.05 -5.77
N ARG A 581 -40.49 7.13 -6.31
CA ARG A 581 -41.90 7.02 -5.94
C ARG A 581 -42.11 6.49 -4.53
N GLU A 582 -41.25 5.59 -4.08
CA GLU A 582 -41.25 5.10 -2.70
C GLU A 582 -40.73 6.14 -1.72
N ALA A 583 -39.79 6.99 -2.12
CA ALA A 583 -39.26 8.11 -1.34
C ALA A 583 -40.33 9.18 -1.10
N GLU A 584 -41.15 9.49 -2.10
CA GLU A 584 -42.31 10.39 -1.96
C GLU A 584 -43.36 9.83 -0.98
N VAL A 585 -43.71 8.54 -1.13
CA VAL A 585 -44.61 7.85 -0.18
C VAL A 585 -43.99 7.85 1.23
N ALA A 586 -42.69 7.56 1.35
CA ALA A 586 -41.96 7.53 2.62
C ALA A 586 -41.93 8.90 3.31
N HIS A 587 -41.75 9.98 2.54
CA HIS A 587 -41.81 11.35 3.05
C HIS A 587 -43.19 11.63 3.67
N HIS A 588 -44.27 11.31 2.95
CA HIS A 588 -45.62 11.54 3.46
C HIS A 588 -45.97 10.64 4.66
N LEU A 589 -45.44 9.42 4.71
CA LEU A 589 -45.55 8.55 5.88
C LEU A 589 -44.88 9.13 7.13
N VAL A 590 -43.68 9.71 6.98
CA VAL A 590 -42.95 10.34 8.09
C VAL A 590 -43.69 11.57 8.62
N LEU A 591 -44.39 12.31 7.75
CA LEU A 591 -45.26 13.43 8.10
C LEU A 591 -46.58 13.02 8.77
N GLY A 592 -46.87 11.71 8.88
CA GLY A 592 -48.05 11.21 9.60
C GLY A 592 -49.34 11.18 8.77
N LEU A 593 -49.27 11.36 7.45
CA LEU A 593 -50.43 11.29 6.56
C LEU A 593 -51.01 9.87 6.51
N THR A 594 -52.34 9.77 6.43
CA THR A 594 -53.04 8.50 6.24
C THR A 594 -52.92 8.02 4.79
N TYR A 595 -53.06 6.72 4.53
CA TYR A 595 -52.92 6.17 3.16
C TYR A 595 -53.90 6.80 2.15
N ARG A 596 -55.07 7.24 2.63
CA ARG A 596 -56.07 7.95 1.82
C ARG A 596 -55.58 9.35 1.41
N GLU A 597 -54.97 10.08 2.34
CA GLU A 597 -54.43 11.42 2.08
C GLU A 597 -53.19 11.37 1.19
N ILE A 598 -52.30 10.38 1.41
CA ILE A 598 -51.15 10.13 0.54
C ILE A 598 -51.62 9.83 -0.89
N GLY A 599 -52.63 8.97 -1.04
CA GLY A 599 -53.20 8.63 -2.34
C GLY A 599 -53.78 9.86 -3.05
N ALA A 600 -54.49 10.72 -2.32
CA ALA A 600 -55.02 11.97 -2.85
C ALA A 600 -53.91 12.95 -3.30
N GLN A 601 -52.84 13.10 -2.52
CA GLN A 601 -51.71 13.98 -2.85
C GLN A 601 -50.88 13.48 -4.03
N MET A 602 -50.76 12.16 -4.17
CA MET A 602 -49.95 11.52 -5.21
C MET A 602 -50.78 11.07 -6.43
N TYR A 603 -52.08 11.39 -6.47
CA TYR A 603 -53.04 10.98 -7.52
C TYR A 603 -53.08 9.46 -7.77
N ILE A 604 -53.06 8.65 -6.70
CA ILE A 604 -53.13 7.18 -6.74
C ILE A 604 -54.13 6.63 -5.71
N SER A 605 -54.57 5.39 -5.88
CA SER A 605 -55.49 4.76 -4.91
C SER A 605 -54.80 4.48 -3.58
N ALA A 606 -55.56 4.48 -2.48
CA ALA A 606 -55.05 4.09 -1.15
C ALA A 606 -54.49 2.66 -1.13
N LYS A 607 -55.04 1.76 -1.95
CA LYS A 607 -54.53 0.39 -2.15
C LYS A 607 -53.15 0.38 -2.82
N THR A 608 -52.92 1.30 -3.75
CA THR A 608 -51.60 1.48 -4.38
C THR A 608 -50.59 2.01 -3.37
N VAL A 609 -50.98 2.95 -2.50
CA VAL A 609 -50.12 3.43 -1.40
C VAL A 609 -49.75 2.27 -0.47
N GLU A 610 -50.72 1.45 -0.06
CA GLU A 610 -50.46 0.27 0.78
C GLU A 610 -49.42 -0.68 0.17
N HIS A 611 -49.50 -0.91 -1.14
CA HIS A 611 -48.49 -1.69 -1.86
C HIS A 611 -47.11 -1.03 -1.84
N HIS A 612 -47.02 0.29 -1.99
CA HIS A 612 -45.75 1.01 -1.84
C HIS A 612 -45.20 0.90 -0.42
N VAL A 613 -46.04 1.03 0.62
CA VAL A 613 -45.61 0.87 2.02
C VAL A 613 -45.10 -0.55 2.30
N ALA A 614 -45.76 -1.57 1.76
CA ALA A 614 -45.30 -2.96 1.89
C ALA A 614 -43.92 -3.18 1.23
N ARG A 615 -43.66 -2.55 0.09
CA ARG A 615 -42.34 -2.59 -0.59
C ARG A 615 -41.29 -1.81 0.18
N ILE A 616 -41.61 -0.62 0.68
CA ILE A 616 -40.74 0.19 1.55
C ILE A 616 -40.34 -0.61 2.79
N ARG A 617 -41.31 -1.23 3.48
CA ARG A 617 -41.05 -2.05 4.67
C ARG A 617 -40.11 -3.22 4.36
N ARG A 618 -40.35 -3.92 3.24
CA ARG A 618 -39.50 -5.05 2.79
C ARG A 618 -38.09 -4.58 2.43
N ARG A 619 -37.98 -3.45 1.70
CA ARG A 619 -36.71 -2.87 1.26
C ARG A 619 -35.87 -2.35 2.42
N LEU A 620 -36.49 -1.81 3.46
CA LEU A 620 -35.82 -1.37 4.69
C LEU A 620 -35.64 -2.50 5.71
N GLY A 621 -36.16 -3.71 5.46
CA GLY A 621 -36.14 -4.83 6.41
C GLY A 621 -36.83 -4.57 7.75
N ALA A 622 -37.75 -3.61 7.81
CA ALA A 622 -38.40 -3.21 9.05
C ALA A 622 -39.46 -4.25 9.48
N GLN A 623 -39.36 -4.75 10.72
CA GLN A 623 -40.25 -5.75 11.29
C GLN A 623 -41.57 -5.15 11.82
N SER A 624 -41.60 -3.83 12.08
CA SER A 624 -42.79 -3.12 12.54
C SER A 624 -42.95 -1.75 11.86
N ARG A 625 -44.18 -1.21 11.89
CA ARG A 625 -44.46 0.14 11.38
C ARG A 625 -43.64 1.20 12.11
N SER A 626 -43.52 1.08 13.43
CA SER A 626 -42.72 2.01 14.24
C SER A 626 -41.24 1.95 13.88
N GLN A 627 -40.69 0.75 13.68
CA GLN A 627 -39.30 0.58 13.23
C GLN A 627 -39.08 1.18 11.83
N MET A 628 -40.00 0.94 10.89
CA MET A 628 -39.95 1.53 9.54
C MET A 628 -39.92 3.07 9.60
N LEU A 629 -40.78 3.69 10.42
CA LEU A 629 -40.82 5.14 10.57
C LEU A 629 -39.55 5.71 11.22
N SER A 630 -38.96 5.02 12.19
CA SER A 630 -37.68 5.41 12.79
C SER A 630 -36.54 5.38 11.77
N MET A 631 -36.46 4.32 10.96
CA MET A 631 -35.45 4.17 9.90
C MET A 631 -35.59 5.25 8.82
N LEU A 632 -36.82 5.57 8.41
CA LEU A 632 -37.08 6.65 7.44
C LEU A 632 -36.69 8.03 7.96
N ARG A 633 -36.87 8.30 9.26
CA ARG A 633 -36.42 9.56 9.88
C ARG A 633 -34.90 9.66 9.94
N ALA A 634 -34.23 8.58 10.35
CA ALA A 634 -32.77 8.51 10.37
C ALA A 634 -32.15 8.71 8.98
N ALA A 635 -32.82 8.21 7.94
CA ALA A 635 -32.42 8.38 6.54
C ALA A 635 -32.80 9.74 5.91
N GLY A 636 -33.32 10.70 6.69
CA GLY A 636 -33.52 12.09 6.24
C GLY A 636 -34.82 12.36 5.46
N TYR A 637 -35.75 11.40 5.35
CA TYR A 637 -37.01 11.58 4.61
C TYR A 637 -38.00 12.54 5.29
N ALA A 638 -37.67 13.14 6.44
CA ALA A 638 -38.51 14.13 7.10
C ALA A 638 -38.40 15.55 6.48
N GLN A 639 -37.32 15.89 5.79
CA GLN A 639 -36.94 17.30 5.53
C GLN A 639 -37.16 17.80 4.09
N ASN A 640 -37.67 16.97 3.17
CA ASN A 640 -37.48 17.21 1.73
C ASN A 640 -38.55 18.08 1.00
N LYS A 641 -39.27 18.98 1.70
CA LYS A 641 -40.29 19.85 1.07
C LYS A 641 -39.85 21.30 0.83
N GLU A 642 -38.77 21.77 1.46
CA GLU A 642 -38.31 23.17 1.29
C GLU A 642 -37.33 23.37 0.12
N ARG A 643 -36.72 22.30 -0.41
CA ARG A 643 -35.69 22.41 -1.47
C ARG A 643 -36.20 22.47 -2.92
N ARG A 644 -37.49 22.26 -3.18
CA ARG A 644 -38.06 22.23 -4.55
C ARG A 644 -38.94 23.43 -4.93
N VAL A 645 -39.08 24.44 -4.06
CA VAL A 645 -39.80 25.69 -4.41
C VAL A 645 -38.84 26.83 -4.80
N HIS A 646 -37.55 26.76 -4.45
CA HIS A 646 -36.51 27.68 -4.94
C HIS A 646 -35.27 26.90 -5.38
N ALA A 647 -35.31 26.35 -6.60
CA ALA A 647 -34.15 26.04 -7.46
C ALA A 647 -34.67 25.55 -8.82
#